data_AF-A0A8J3G3H0-F1
#
_entry.id   AF-A0A8J3G3H0-F1
#
_cell.length_a   1.000
_cell.length_b   1.000
_cell.length_c   1.000
_cell.angle_alpha   90.00
_cell.angle_beta   90.00
_cell.angle_gamma   90.00
#
_symmetry.space_group_name_H-M   'P 1'
#
loop_
_entity.id
_entity.type
_entity.pdbx_description
1 polymer ?
#
loop_
_entity_poly.entity_id
_entity_poly.type
_entity_poly.pdbx_seq_one_letter_code
_entity_poly.pdbx_strand_id
1 'polypeptide(L)'
;MIGAFRFLSMLVSIGTKPTESAHQFPKVTFGSLRLAFGAVFFSVMWASTASAGDTYFKADFDSPNGSCGDANLAGWTEEADEDFTTVGTAGDFVSANCSLQAGDASGGFDKILSPIIDLSGATDPVLQFQIKGDVNLNSEQIEIGWRVGGSGFTRLELYSDTDDSFEMLSYVLPSGALSSTFQIIFETENVIDVDEHYYIDDISVQEPTVVSSNADTNTVGTLRYAINYANANATKDEITFDIGGVGPHEITLSSTLPVITDNGVSIDGTTQTGSACGNLWAGTAPTLKIRVDGASNSFLLFDISATNVLLKGLSVTRGSNAIRGLGGASNLTLQCNYIGLSPDGSAAGSTNYGVGLYNANTLVGGLTAGQGNVISSNGRAILTYSGSSATAIRGNFIGVDPSGMSARANTAATINHWSGSASWSDITKNLISGNTSHAINVEADDTISGSAGDLVIAGNYIGVDRTGGTALANGGDGINFDGGPVTGVKIGGVTLADRNIISGNGGEAVQLSNLSDIQILGNYIGVGQDGSSPITNTNNAVRLSTVSDIDIGNGSAMGRNLIGSSTVAIQMIGTNSALSINGNYFNTDSSGNSSILTGQDGLELNGAITTLNILDNVMGEVTQDKIEFWGGHTATGVTIQGNKLGVGADGVTNISGGIGAAGLRIWAGYAVTGLTLGGSGEGEGNVIGNNQLSGVYVDSATSGDIVGNTIYANVDDGIEILSTTAALAIYGNSIYNNAGIGIDLGTTGVTANDADDGDTGANDLLNFPVFNALSGDGTTIFYDFNLDTVSNANGYRVDLYVNAAADPTGYGEGETHLGFVDIAHSGGDLNFTGSFTGLLGITQEDIVSATTTRKTGASSYDNTSEFSLNYTTDAATELTASKSVDVFDPTSADLYALPGNDVISSMTVTNIGNSAADTDSIVIIDAVPSEMTFYNGDMDDGGPATQAVHFTQTGGANLTFTYASDAAYSNSGSRPANMAGCTYTPSPGYDSNVTYVCFNPKGAMAAGDPDPTATLQYRAQIK
;
A
#
# COMPACT_ATOMS: atom_id res chain seq x y z
N MET A 1 41.73 -12.18 2.58
CA MET A 1 41.88 -13.45 3.34
C MET A 1 40.48 -14.03 3.54
N ILE A 2 40.23 -15.32 3.25
CA ILE A 2 40.10 -16.43 4.24
C ILE A 2 38.98 -16.15 5.27
N GLY A 3 37.97 -17.00 5.50
CA GLY A 3 37.56 -18.29 4.90
C GLY A 3 36.29 -18.79 5.62
N ALA A 4 35.23 -19.26 4.94
CA ALA A 4 35.05 -20.63 4.45
C ALA A 4 34.87 -21.72 5.54
N PHE A 5 33.67 -22.28 5.65
CA PHE A 5 33.39 -23.62 6.22
C PHE A 5 32.30 -24.35 5.41
N ARG A 6 32.15 -25.67 5.60
CA ARG A 6 31.36 -26.60 4.76
C ARG A 6 30.85 -27.82 5.55
N PHE A 7 30.04 -28.63 4.86
CA PHE A 7 29.58 -30.02 5.14
C PHE A 7 28.35 -30.17 6.06
N LEU A 8 27.55 -31.25 5.98
CA LEU A 8 27.14 -32.16 4.87
C LEU A 8 26.17 -33.22 5.45
N SER A 9 25.07 -33.54 4.78
CA SER A 9 24.51 -34.91 4.80
C SER A 9 23.68 -35.20 3.54
N MET A 10 23.62 -36.47 3.17
CA MET A 10 23.02 -36.99 1.92
C MET A 10 22.51 -38.40 2.19
N LEU A 11 21.34 -38.77 1.65
CA LEU A 11 20.94 -40.18 1.61
C LEU A 11 20.01 -40.45 0.42
N VAL A 12 20.21 -41.62 -0.18
CA VAL A 12 19.54 -42.13 -1.39
C VAL A 12 19.17 -43.59 -1.14
N SER A 13 18.05 -44.06 -1.70
CA SER A 13 17.66 -45.48 -1.70
C SER A 13 17.50 -45.99 -3.14
N ILE A 14 17.92 -47.23 -3.41
CA ILE A 14 17.96 -47.85 -4.75
C ILE A 14 17.59 -49.33 -4.67
N GLY A 15 16.74 -49.79 -5.61
CA GLY A 15 16.54 -51.21 -5.95
C GLY A 15 15.27 -51.41 -6.78
N THR A 16 15.18 -52.28 -7.80
CA THR A 16 16.19 -53.14 -8.46
C THR A 16 15.76 -53.45 -9.92
N LYS A 17 16.71 -53.82 -10.78
CA LYS A 17 16.55 -54.21 -12.23
C LYS A 17 16.00 -55.65 -12.42
N PRO A 18 15.66 -56.14 -13.66
CA PRO A 18 15.94 -55.65 -15.03
C PRO A 18 14.64 -55.43 -15.88
N THR A 19 14.53 -55.39 -17.24
CA THR A 19 15.39 -55.81 -18.39
C THR A 19 15.05 -55.03 -19.70
N GLU A 20 15.66 -55.48 -20.81
CA GLU A 20 15.46 -55.27 -22.26
C GLU A 20 14.02 -55.12 -22.83
N SER A 21 13.78 -54.50 -24.02
CA SER A 21 14.71 -53.97 -25.06
C SER A 21 14.09 -52.90 -26.00
N ALA A 22 14.93 -51.98 -26.52
CA ALA A 22 14.80 -51.20 -27.78
C ALA A 22 13.68 -50.12 -27.92
N HIS A 23 13.82 -49.02 -28.68
CA HIS A 23 14.93 -48.49 -29.51
C HIS A 23 14.96 -46.93 -29.50
N GLN A 24 16.16 -46.31 -29.46
CA GLN A 24 16.57 -44.91 -29.79
C GLN A 24 15.58 -43.72 -29.61
N PHE A 25 15.75 -42.76 -28.68
CA PHE A 25 16.77 -41.68 -28.51
C PHE A 25 16.60 -40.39 -29.38
N PRO A 26 17.03 -39.19 -28.91
CA PRO A 26 16.22 -37.97 -29.04
C PRO A 26 17.00 -36.72 -29.54
N LYS A 27 16.45 -35.51 -29.33
CA LYS A 27 17.22 -34.25 -29.34
C LYS A 27 16.94 -33.40 -28.09
N VAL A 28 17.98 -32.79 -27.55
CA VAL A 28 17.99 -31.93 -26.35
C VAL A 28 19.04 -30.84 -26.57
N THR A 29 18.70 -29.57 -26.29
CA THR A 29 19.70 -28.57 -25.85
C THR A 29 19.06 -27.42 -25.08
N PHE A 30 19.77 -26.91 -24.08
CA PHE A 30 19.60 -25.61 -23.42
C PHE A 30 20.85 -24.75 -23.70
N GLY A 31 20.75 -23.42 -23.60
CA GLY A 31 21.89 -22.61 -23.10
C GLY A 31 22.46 -21.47 -23.96
N SER A 32 22.00 -20.25 -23.66
CA SER A 32 22.86 -19.14 -23.18
C SER A 32 23.88 -18.39 -24.08
N LEU A 33 23.48 -17.17 -24.50
CA LEU A 33 23.98 -15.88 -23.93
C LEU A 33 25.19 -15.09 -24.56
N ARG A 34 24.95 -13.76 -24.77
CA ARG A 34 25.83 -12.53 -24.66
C ARG A 34 26.46 -11.81 -25.89
N LEU A 35 26.36 -10.46 -25.81
CA LEU A 35 27.27 -9.35 -26.25
C LEU A 35 27.29 -8.77 -27.69
N ALA A 36 26.44 -7.76 -27.92
CA ALA A 36 26.73 -6.30 -28.09
C ALA A 36 27.73 -5.70 -29.14
N PHE A 37 27.35 -4.47 -29.59
CA PHE A 37 28.12 -3.40 -30.29
C PHE A 37 28.47 -3.51 -31.79
N GLY A 38 28.38 -2.36 -32.49
CA GLY A 38 29.13 -2.06 -33.72
C GLY A 38 28.30 -1.64 -34.95
N ALA A 39 28.75 -0.62 -35.70
CA ALA A 39 28.13 -0.15 -36.95
C ALA A 39 29.21 0.18 -38.02
N VAL A 40 28.81 0.75 -39.18
CA VAL A 40 29.62 1.43 -40.23
C VAL A 40 30.08 0.61 -41.47
N PHE A 41 29.20 0.62 -42.50
CA PHE A 41 29.45 1.00 -43.93
C PHE A 41 30.24 0.16 -45.00
N PHE A 42 29.73 0.29 -46.25
CA PHE A 42 30.34 0.18 -47.61
C PHE A 42 30.84 -1.18 -48.23
N SER A 43 29.91 -1.85 -48.94
CA SER A 43 29.90 -2.08 -50.42
C SER A 43 30.77 -3.10 -51.21
N VAL A 44 30.03 -3.93 -51.98
CA VAL A 44 30.11 -4.17 -53.45
C VAL A 44 30.75 -5.47 -54.04
N MET A 45 29.99 -6.06 -54.99
CA MET A 45 30.28 -7.06 -56.05
C MET A 45 30.36 -8.58 -55.75
N TRP A 46 29.22 -9.26 -56.00
CA TRP A 46 28.99 -10.42 -56.90
C TRP A 46 29.96 -11.64 -56.83
N ALA A 47 29.50 -12.89 -56.72
CA ALA A 47 28.44 -13.51 -57.56
C ALA A 47 27.90 -14.88 -57.06
N SER A 48 26.83 -15.34 -57.72
CA SER A 48 26.36 -16.73 -57.95
C SER A 48 25.28 -17.39 -57.03
N THR A 49 24.33 -18.05 -57.73
CA THR A 49 23.35 -19.12 -57.35
C THR A 49 22.28 -18.90 -56.26
N ALA A 50 21.04 -18.68 -56.74
CA ALA A 50 19.73 -19.27 -56.34
C ALA A 50 19.24 -19.25 -54.87
N SER A 51 17.92 -19.17 -54.58
CA SER A 51 16.72 -19.29 -55.45
C SER A 51 15.70 -18.16 -55.22
N ALA A 52 14.74 -18.00 -56.15
CA ALA A 52 13.56 -17.14 -56.01
C ALA A 52 12.50 -17.77 -55.08
N GLY A 53 11.46 -17.06 -54.61
CA GLY A 53 11.21 -15.60 -54.68
C GLY A 53 9.95 -15.23 -55.47
N ASP A 54 8.99 -14.60 -54.77
CA ASP A 54 7.75 -14.07 -55.35
C ASP A 54 7.62 -12.57 -55.13
N THR A 55 7.21 -11.85 -56.18
CA THR A 55 6.91 -10.40 -56.14
C THR A 55 5.69 -10.12 -57.00
N TYR A 56 4.72 -9.40 -56.44
CA TYR A 56 3.49 -8.98 -57.13
C TYR A 56 3.76 -8.37 -58.51
N PHE A 57 3.15 -8.97 -59.54
CA PHE A 57 2.89 -8.30 -60.81
C PHE A 57 1.42 -7.87 -60.84
N LYS A 58 1.18 -6.55 -60.83
CA LYS A 58 -0.12 -5.98 -61.19
C LYS A 58 -0.14 -5.81 -62.70
N ALA A 59 -0.99 -6.56 -63.39
CA ALA A 59 -1.30 -6.32 -64.80
C ALA A 59 -2.56 -5.44 -64.88
N ASP A 60 -2.40 -4.18 -65.26
CA ASP A 60 -3.53 -3.36 -65.69
C ASP A 60 -3.95 -3.79 -67.10
N PHE A 61 -5.17 -4.30 -67.23
CA PHE A 61 -5.87 -4.43 -68.51
C PHE A 61 -7.04 -3.44 -68.54
N ASP A 62 -6.74 -2.22 -68.99
CA ASP A 62 -7.75 -1.24 -69.39
C ASP A 62 -7.49 -0.84 -70.85
N SER A 63 -8.35 -1.31 -71.75
CA SER A 63 -8.42 -0.86 -73.13
C SER A 63 -9.82 -1.07 -73.70
N PRO A 64 -10.55 -0.02 -74.11
CA PRO A 64 -11.91 -0.15 -74.63
C PRO A 64 -11.93 -0.62 -76.10
N ASN A 65 -13.06 -1.26 -76.47
CA ASN A 65 -13.43 -1.76 -77.81
C ASN A 65 -12.65 -3.01 -78.29
N GLY A 66 -13.22 -4.19 -78.03
CA GLY A 66 -12.88 -5.46 -78.68
C GLY A 66 -14.13 -6.15 -79.21
N SER A 67 -14.58 -5.77 -80.41
CA SER A 67 -15.74 -6.40 -81.06
C SER A 67 -15.37 -7.77 -81.65
N CYS A 68 -16.05 -8.84 -81.23
CA CYS A 68 -16.04 -10.11 -81.95
C CYS A 68 -16.57 -9.92 -83.38
N GLY A 69 -15.97 -10.60 -84.36
CA GLY A 69 -16.27 -10.38 -85.78
C GLY A 69 -16.57 -11.69 -86.52
N ASP A 70 -17.54 -11.62 -87.44
CA ASP A 70 -17.94 -12.70 -88.35
C ASP A 70 -16.76 -13.37 -89.07
N ALA A 71 -16.70 -14.70 -89.01
CA ALA A 71 -15.76 -15.51 -89.80
C ALA A 71 -16.36 -16.88 -90.18
N ASN A 72 -17.24 -16.86 -91.19
CA ASN A 72 -17.88 -18.04 -91.76
C ASN A 72 -16.87 -19.06 -92.34
N LEU A 73 -16.84 -20.31 -91.87
CA LEU A 73 -16.18 -21.44 -92.54
C LEU A 73 -16.70 -22.79 -92.02
N ALA A 74 -17.10 -23.68 -92.94
CA ALA A 74 -17.78 -24.95 -92.60
C ALA A 74 -16.87 -26.19 -92.70
N GLY A 75 -17.00 -27.12 -91.75
CA GLY A 75 -16.40 -28.46 -91.80
C GLY A 75 -16.70 -29.27 -90.54
N TRP A 76 -17.45 -30.38 -90.67
CA TRP A 76 -17.79 -31.28 -89.56
C TRP A 76 -16.69 -32.33 -89.29
N THR A 77 -16.38 -32.57 -88.01
CA THR A 77 -16.07 -33.89 -87.43
C THR A 77 -16.28 -33.86 -85.91
N GLU A 78 -16.64 -34.99 -85.30
CA GLU A 78 -16.85 -35.14 -83.86
C GLU A 78 -15.52 -35.24 -83.09
N GLU A 79 -15.19 -34.23 -82.28
CA GLU A 79 -14.31 -34.34 -81.09
C GLU A 79 -14.99 -33.47 -80.00
N ALA A 80 -15.51 -34.04 -78.90
CA ALA A 80 -14.79 -34.54 -77.72
C ALA A 80 -14.42 -33.43 -76.70
N ASP A 81 -15.45 -32.87 -76.07
CA ASP A 81 -15.64 -32.51 -74.64
C ASP A 81 -14.43 -32.43 -73.67
N GLU A 82 -13.26 -31.91 -74.08
CA GLU A 82 -12.09 -31.66 -73.21
C GLU A 82 -11.34 -30.36 -73.61
N ASP A 83 -11.73 -29.20 -73.08
CA ASP A 83 -10.79 -28.22 -72.48
C ASP A 83 -11.50 -27.02 -71.79
N PHE A 84 -11.68 -27.09 -70.47
CA PHE A 84 -12.01 -25.94 -69.60
C PHE A 84 -11.30 -26.10 -68.25
N THR A 85 -9.97 -26.26 -68.28
CA THR A 85 -9.15 -26.65 -67.13
C THR A 85 -8.66 -25.49 -66.25
N THR A 86 -9.37 -24.35 -66.23
CA THR A 86 -9.10 -23.25 -65.30
C THR A 86 -9.68 -23.56 -63.92
N VAL A 87 -8.92 -24.31 -63.12
CA VAL A 87 -9.22 -24.54 -61.70
C VAL A 87 -8.91 -23.26 -60.92
N GLY A 88 -9.95 -22.50 -60.59
CA GLY A 88 -9.87 -21.41 -59.62
C GLY A 88 -9.75 -21.96 -58.20
N THR A 89 -8.93 -21.32 -57.37
CA THR A 89 -8.83 -21.61 -55.94
C THR A 89 -9.82 -20.77 -55.14
N ALA A 90 -10.08 -21.14 -53.88
CA ALA A 90 -10.99 -20.40 -53.00
C ALA A 90 -10.48 -18.97 -52.77
N GLY A 91 -11.10 -18.00 -53.47
CA GLY A 91 -10.71 -16.58 -53.49
C GLY A 91 -10.51 -16.00 -54.91
N ASP A 92 -10.43 -16.84 -55.94
CA ASP A 92 -10.30 -16.38 -57.34
C ASP A 92 -11.66 -15.93 -57.92
N PHE A 93 -11.72 -14.70 -58.43
CA PHE A 93 -12.84 -14.19 -59.22
C PHE A 93 -12.78 -14.76 -60.65
N VAL A 94 -13.65 -15.72 -60.98
CA VAL A 94 -13.69 -16.37 -62.31
C VAL A 94 -14.87 -15.86 -63.13
N SER A 95 -14.68 -14.74 -63.86
CA SER A 95 -15.68 -14.22 -64.80
C SER A 95 -15.60 -14.95 -66.16
N ALA A 96 -16.49 -15.92 -66.34
CA ALA A 96 -16.54 -16.80 -67.52
C ALA A 96 -17.28 -16.17 -68.71
N ASN A 97 -16.76 -15.03 -69.23
CA ASN A 97 -17.31 -14.36 -70.40
C ASN A 97 -17.05 -15.15 -71.71
N CYS A 98 -17.84 -16.20 -71.95
CA CYS A 98 -17.80 -17.02 -73.16
C CYS A 98 -19.18 -17.11 -73.81
N SER A 99 -19.35 -16.39 -74.92
CA SER A 99 -20.52 -16.49 -75.80
C SER A 99 -20.53 -17.82 -76.56
N LEU A 100 -21.52 -18.68 -76.28
CA LEU A 100 -21.86 -19.82 -77.13
C LEU A 100 -23.03 -19.42 -78.05
N GLN A 101 -22.84 -19.61 -79.36
CA GLN A 101 -23.87 -19.41 -80.37
C GLN A 101 -24.57 -20.74 -80.62
N ALA A 102 -25.89 -20.80 -80.42
CA ALA A 102 -26.67 -22.04 -80.53
C ALA A 102 -26.58 -22.62 -81.95
N GLY A 103 -26.22 -23.90 -82.05
CA GLY A 103 -26.20 -24.64 -83.31
C GLY A 103 -27.50 -25.41 -83.49
N ASP A 104 -28.29 -25.06 -84.50
CA ASP A 104 -29.62 -25.64 -84.80
C ASP A 104 -29.61 -27.19 -84.83
N ALA A 105 -29.94 -27.80 -83.68
CA ALA A 105 -29.80 -29.22 -83.39
C ALA A 105 -31.08 -29.76 -82.73
N SER A 106 -32.11 -30.00 -83.55
CA SER A 106 -33.42 -30.46 -83.10
C SER A 106 -33.37 -31.72 -82.21
N GLY A 107 -33.57 -31.56 -80.90
CA GLY A 107 -33.75 -32.64 -79.94
C GLY A 107 -32.62 -32.89 -78.93
N GLY A 108 -31.65 -31.96 -78.79
CA GLY A 108 -30.70 -31.94 -77.67
C GLY A 108 -31.12 -30.96 -76.57
N PHE A 109 -30.69 -31.21 -75.33
CA PHE A 109 -30.63 -30.18 -74.29
C PHE A 109 -29.37 -29.35 -74.52
N ASP A 110 -29.48 -28.04 -74.72
CA ASP A 110 -28.32 -27.15 -74.64
C ASP A 110 -27.83 -27.07 -73.19
N LYS A 111 -26.49 -27.01 -73.01
CA LYS A 111 -25.86 -27.06 -71.69
C LYS A 111 -24.84 -25.95 -71.52
N ILE A 112 -25.14 -25.04 -70.60
CA ILE A 112 -24.16 -24.10 -70.07
C ILE A 112 -23.51 -24.74 -68.86
N LEU A 113 -22.20 -24.96 -68.94
CA LEU A 113 -21.37 -25.51 -67.86
C LEU A 113 -20.60 -24.38 -67.18
N SER A 114 -20.56 -24.36 -65.85
CA SER A 114 -19.57 -23.54 -65.14
C SER A 114 -18.15 -24.11 -65.30
N PRO A 115 -17.11 -23.31 -65.04
CA PRO A 115 -15.80 -23.84 -64.65
C PRO A 115 -15.92 -24.85 -63.49
N ILE A 116 -14.94 -25.74 -63.39
CA ILE A 116 -14.82 -26.70 -62.30
C ILE A 116 -14.23 -25.97 -61.08
N ILE A 117 -15.05 -25.78 -60.05
CA ILE A 117 -14.69 -25.06 -58.82
C ILE A 117 -14.15 -26.07 -57.80
N ASP A 118 -12.94 -25.88 -57.31
CA ASP A 118 -12.45 -26.70 -56.20
C ASP A 118 -12.95 -26.16 -54.86
N LEU A 119 -13.57 -27.04 -54.08
CA LEU A 119 -14.04 -26.76 -52.72
C LEU A 119 -13.14 -27.43 -51.67
N SER A 120 -11.99 -27.98 -52.06
CA SER A 120 -11.09 -28.67 -51.14
C SER A 120 -10.52 -27.72 -50.07
N GLY A 121 -10.97 -27.93 -48.82
CA GLY A 121 -10.61 -27.09 -47.67
C GLY A 121 -11.69 -26.09 -47.22
N ALA A 122 -12.76 -25.89 -48.02
CA ALA A 122 -13.93 -25.14 -47.58
C ALA A 122 -14.72 -25.91 -46.51
N THR A 123 -15.29 -25.22 -45.51
CA THR A 123 -15.85 -25.87 -44.30
C THR A 123 -17.37 -26.00 -44.31
N ASP A 124 -18.09 -25.03 -44.88
CA ASP A 124 -19.50 -25.13 -45.28
C ASP A 124 -19.78 -24.04 -46.34
N PRO A 125 -19.19 -24.16 -47.55
CA PRO A 125 -19.23 -23.13 -48.58
C PRO A 125 -20.66 -22.81 -49.03
N VAL A 126 -21.02 -21.54 -48.94
CA VAL A 126 -22.21 -21.00 -49.62
C VAL A 126 -21.78 -20.46 -50.97
N LEU A 127 -22.43 -20.95 -52.02
CA LEU A 127 -22.22 -20.48 -53.38
C LEU A 127 -23.14 -19.31 -53.67
N GLN A 128 -22.60 -18.23 -54.20
CA GLN A 128 -23.35 -17.16 -54.83
C GLN A 128 -22.98 -17.10 -56.32
N PHE A 129 -23.97 -16.93 -57.19
CA PHE A 129 -23.77 -16.76 -58.62
C PHE A 129 -24.85 -15.81 -59.18
N GLN A 130 -24.48 -15.00 -60.17
CA GLN A 130 -25.41 -14.15 -60.90
C GLN A 130 -25.62 -14.68 -62.31
N ILE A 131 -26.87 -14.72 -62.77
CA ILE A 131 -27.21 -15.04 -64.16
C ILE A 131 -27.41 -13.70 -64.89
N LYS A 132 -26.80 -13.55 -66.08
CA LYS A 132 -26.95 -12.36 -66.92
C LYS A 132 -27.37 -12.70 -68.35
N GLY A 133 -28.22 -11.84 -68.90
CA GLY A 133 -28.86 -11.89 -70.21
C GLY A 133 -30.19 -11.13 -70.13
N ASP A 134 -30.78 -10.80 -71.27
CA ASP A 134 -32.13 -10.22 -71.33
C ASP A 134 -33.18 -11.35 -71.34
N VAL A 135 -34.26 -11.21 -70.54
CA VAL A 135 -35.06 -12.36 -70.09
C VAL A 135 -36.55 -12.21 -70.46
N ASN A 136 -36.87 -12.44 -71.73
CA ASN A 136 -38.27 -12.46 -72.21
C ASN A 136 -38.93 -13.85 -71.99
N LEU A 137 -38.92 -14.35 -70.76
CA LEU A 137 -39.46 -15.67 -70.41
C LEU A 137 -40.99 -15.68 -70.48
N ASN A 138 -41.51 -16.15 -71.62
CA ASN A 138 -42.95 -16.34 -71.86
C ASN A 138 -43.47 -17.61 -71.14
N SER A 139 -43.40 -17.60 -69.80
CA SER A 139 -43.89 -18.65 -68.88
C SER A 139 -43.20 -20.02 -68.93
N GLU A 140 -41.93 -20.07 -69.33
CA GLU A 140 -41.13 -21.30 -69.41
C GLU A 140 -40.22 -21.50 -68.19
N GLN A 141 -39.92 -22.77 -67.85
CA GLN A 141 -39.11 -23.14 -66.68
C GLN A 141 -37.61 -23.24 -67.06
N ILE A 142 -36.74 -22.65 -66.23
CA ILE A 142 -35.29 -22.90 -66.27
C ILE A 142 -34.96 -23.91 -65.17
N GLU A 143 -34.25 -24.98 -65.53
CA GLU A 143 -33.74 -25.95 -64.57
C GLU A 143 -32.25 -25.74 -64.31
N ILE A 144 -31.90 -25.54 -63.04
CA ILE A 144 -30.52 -25.53 -62.59
C ILE A 144 -30.23 -26.86 -61.91
N GLY A 145 -29.24 -27.57 -62.46
CA GLY A 145 -28.64 -28.75 -61.84
C GLY A 145 -27.20 -28.47 -61.41
N TRP A 146 -26.69 -29.31 -60.52
CA TRP A 146 -25.26 -29.36 -60.21
C TRP A 146 -24.81 -30.78 -59.94
N ARG A 147 -23.50 -31.00 -60.07
CA ARG A 147 -22.84 -32.27 -59.75
C ARG A 147 -21.81 -32.10 -58.64
N VAL A 148 -21.81 -33.06 -57.72
CA VAL A 148 -20.84 -33.21 -56.63
C VAL A 148 -20.22 -34.61 -56.77
N GLY A 149 -18.90 -34.72 -56.75
CA GLY A 149 -18.18 -36.00 -56.75
C GLY A 149 -18.49 -36.98 -57.90
N GLY A 150 -19.13 -36.52 -58.98
CA GLY A 150 -19.56 -37.37 -60.11
C GLY A 150 -20.81 -38.24 -59.86
N SER A 151 -21.50 -38.11 -58.73
CA SER A 151 -22.68 -38.94 -58.42
C SER A 151 -23.85 -38.15 -57.82
N GLY A 152 -24.93 -38.05 -58.58
CA GLY A 152 -26.18 -37.40 -58.17
C GLY A 152 -26.39 -36.05 -58.85
N PHE A 153 -27.59 -35.87 -59.41
CA PHE A 153 -28.11 -34.59 -59.87
C PHE A 153 -29.07 -34.09 -58.79
N THR A 154 -28.89 -32.87 -58.31
CA THR A 154 -29.89 -32.19 -57.46
C THR A 154 -30.49 -31.04 -58.26
N ARG A 155 -31.81 -30.90 -58.22
CA ARG A 155 -32.60 -30.04 -59.11
C ARG A 155 -33.11 -28.82 -58.32
N LEU A 156 -32.92 -27.62 -58.85
CA LEU A 156 -33.57 -26.40 -58.39
C LEU A 156 -34.45 -25.86 -59.53
N GLU A 157 -35.76 -25.82 -59.30
CA GLU A 157 -36.74 -25.27 -60.24
C GLU A 157 -36.93 -23.78 -59.94
N LEU A 158 -36.73 -22.92 -60.95
CA LEU A 158 -36.93 -21.48 -60.85
C LEU A 158 -38.16 -21.03 -61.65
N TYR A 159 -38.85 -20.01 -61.13
CA TYR A 159 -40.03 -19.41 -61.74
C TYR A 159 -39.86 -17.90 -61.82
N SER A 160 -39.73 -17.36 -63.02
CA SER A 160 -39.68 -15.92 -63.28
C SER A 160 -41.09 -15.32 -63.22
N ASP A 161 -41.24 -14.15 -62.58
CA ASP A 161 -42.41 -13.29 -62.71
C ASP A 161 -41.98 -11.92 -63.27
N THR A 162 -42.28 -11.74 -64.57
CA THR A 162 -42.30 -10.50 -65.37
C THR A 162 -41.10 -9.53 -65.36
N ASP A 163 -40.47 -9.41 -66.54
CA ASP A 163 -39.63 -8.34 -67.09
C ASP A 163 -38.54 -7.68 -66.19
N ASP A 164 -37.27 -7.85 -66.63
CA ASP A 164 -36.09 -7.04 -66.27
C ASP A 164 -35.72 -6.91 -64.78
N SER A 165 -35.39 -8.02 -64.10
CA SER A 165 -34.60 -7.96 -62.86
C SER A 165 -33.57 -9.09 -62.69
N PHE A 166 -32.37 -8.72 -62.26
CA PHE A 166 -31.24 -9.64 -62.06
C PHE A 166 -31.32 -10.30 -60.67
N GLU A 167 -31.65 -11.59 -60.60
CA GLU A 167 -31.71 -12.32 -59.33
C GLU A 167 -30.33 -12.90 -58.94
N MET A 168 -29.86 -12.55 -57.73
CA MET A 168 -28.65 -13.11 -57.11
C MET A 168 -29.02 -14.38 -56.33
N LEU A 169 -28.74 -15.54 -56.92
CA LEU A 169 -29.05 -16.83 -56.30
C LEU A 169 -27.94 -17.23 -55.33
N SER A 170 -28.34 -17.55 -54.09
CA SER A 170 -27.44 -18.02 -53.03
C SER A 170 -27.84 -19.43 -52.62
N TYR A 171 -26.95 -20.41 -52.77
CA TYR A 171 -27.21 -21.80 -52.45
C TYR A 171 -26.21 -22.36 -51.42
N VAL A 172 -26.74 -22.84 -50.29
CA VAL A 172 -25.95 -23.50 -49.24
C VAL A 172 -25.80 -24.98 -49.61
N LEU A 173 -24.56 -25.43 -49.80
CA LEU A 173 -24.30 -26.83 -50.12
C LEU A 173 -24.58 -27.75 -48.92
N PRO A 174 -25.13 -28.96 -49.12
CA PRO A 174 -25.25 -29.95 -48.06
C PRO A 174 -23.87 -30.35 -47.50
N SER A 175 -23.75 -30.45 -46.18
CA SER A 175 -22.51 -30.68 -45.41
C SER A 175 -21.83 -32.05 -45.60
N GLY A 176 -22.12 -32.74 -46.71
CA GLY A 176 -21.42 -33.93 -47.19
C GLY A 176 -20.70 -33.74 -48.53
N ALA A 177 -20.77 -32.56 -49.17
CA ALA A 177 -20.17 -32.29 -50.48
C ALA A 177 -18.65 -31.99 -50.44
N LEU A 178 -18.11 -31.77 -49.23
CA LEU A 178 -16.87 -31.06 -48.90
C LEU A 178 -15.54 -31.76 -49.27
N SER A 179 -15.56 -32.70 -50.21
CA SER A 179 -14.38 -33.49 -50.62
C SER A 179 -14.21 -33.60 -52.14
N SER A 180 -14.85 -32.72 -52.90
CA SER A 180 -14.88 -32.79 -54.36
C SER A 180 -15.07 -31.43 -55.02
N THR A 181 -14.70 -31.36 -56.29
CA THR A 181 -15.01 -30.23 -57.17
C THR A 181 -16.50 -30.12 -57.46
N PHE A 182 -16.98 -28.89 -57.61
CA PHE A 182 -18.36 -28.54 -57.92
C PHE A 182 -18.49 -27.96 -59.34
N GLN A 183 -19.62 -28.23 -60.00
CA GLN A 183 -19.94 -27.67 -61.30
C GLN A 183 -21.46 -27.44 -61.45
N ILE A 184 -21.84 -26.25 -61.92
CA ILE A 184 -23.22 -25.88 -62.28
C ILE A 184 -23.48 -26.34 -63.71
N ILE A 185 -24.68 -26.87 -63.95
CA ILE A 185 -25.16 -27.32 -65.26
C ILE A 185 -26.57 -26.76 -65.45
N PHE A 186 -26.74 -25.90 -66.45
CA PHE A 186 -28.06 -25.50 -66.93
C PHE A 186 -28.53 -26.51 -67.98
N GLU A 187 -29.78 -26.94 -67.91
CA GLU A 187 -30.43 -27.79 -68.92
C GLU A 187 -31.84 -27.24 -69.20
N THR A 188 -32.23 -27.04 -70.45
CA THR A 188 -33.56 -26.53 -70.84
C THR A 188 -34.35 -27.59 -71.61
N GLU A 189 -35.63 -27.81 -71.29
CA GLU A 189 -36.44 -28.86 -71.93
C GLU A 189 -36.81 -28.54 -73.40
N ASN A 190 -36.59 -27.32 -73.89
CA ASN A 190 -36.75 -26.93 -75.29
C ASN A 190 -35.59 -26.05 -75.78
N VAL A 191 -35.46 -25.96 -77.11
CA VAL A 191 -34.55 -25.03 -77.80
C VAL A 191 -35.07 -23.62 -77.60
N ILE A 192 -34.30 -22.77 -76.90
CA ILE A 192 -34.57 -21.35 -76.79
C ILE A 192 -34.05 -20.66 -78.06
N ASP A 193 -34.92 -19.91 -78.74
CA ASP A 193 -34.55 -19.10 -79.91
C ASP A 193 -33.88 -17.79 -79.45
N VAL A 194 -32.62 -17.89 -79.02
CA VAL A 194 -31.83 -16.75 -78.51
C VAL A 194 -30.89 -16.16 -79.55
N ASP A 195 -31.20 -14.92 -79.97
CA ASP A 195 -30.25 -13.98 -80.59
C ASP A 195 -29.32 -13.31 -79.55
N GLU A 196 -29.53 -13.55 -78.25
CA GLU A 196 -28.88 -12.83 -77.13
C GLU A 196 -28.24 -13.78 -76.08
N HIS A 197 -27.16 -13.32 -75.46
CA HIS A 197 -26.20 -14.20 -74.78
C HIS A 197 -26.48 -14.38 -73.27
N TYR A 198 -26.67 -15.63 -72.84
CA TYR A 198 -26.65 -16.00 -71.43
C TYR A 198 -25.23 -16.35 -70.95
N TYR A 199 -24.86 -15.86 -69.76
CA TYR A 199 -23.63 -16.24 -69.08
C TYR A 199 -23.82 -16.23 -67.56
N ILE A 200 -23.04 -17.08 -66.88
CA ILE A 200 -22.88 -17.02 -65.42
C ILE A 200 -21.81 -15.97 -65.15
N ASP A 201 -22.14 -14.96 -64.37
CA ASP A 201 -21.20 -13.95 -63.89
C ASP A 201 -21.00 -14.07 -62.38
N ASP A 202 -19.80 -13.73 -61.92
CA ASP A 202 -19.33 -13.82 -60.52
C ASP A 202 -19.84 -15.06 -59.75
N ILE A 203 -19.29 -16.24 -60.04
CA ILE A 203 -19.40 -17.37 -59.09
C ILE A 203 -18.41 -17.13 -57.95
N SER A 204 -18.92 -16.92 -56.74
CA SER A 204 -18.11 -16.79 -55.53
C SER A 204 -18.44 -17.87 -54.50
N VAL A 205 -17.40 -18.36 -53.83
CA VAL A 205 -17.49 -19.24 -52.67
C VAL A 205 -17.26 -18.39 -51.43
N GLN A 206 -18.23 -18.35 -50.52
CA GLN A 206 -18.09 -17.63 -49.25
C GLN A 206 -18.33 -18.57 -48.07
N GLU A 207 -17.39 -18.57 -47.12
CA GLU A 207 -17.57 -19.23 -45.83
C GLU A 207 -18.57 -18.42 -44.98
N PRO A 208 -19.62 -19.04 -44.41
CA PRO A 208 -20.78 -18.34 -43.87
C PRO A 208 -20.53 -17.52 -42.60
N THR A 209 -19.38 -17.71 -41.92
CA THR A 209 -18.95 -16.91 -40.77
C THR A 209 -17.88 -15.85 -41.09
N VAL A 210 -17.46 -15.73 -42.36
CA VAL A 210 -16.57 -14.65 -42.82
C VAL A 210 -17.40 -13.43 -43.22
N VAL A 211 -17.08 -12.28 -42.64
CA VAL A 211 -17.71 -11.00 -42.96
C VAL A 211 -16.86 -10.29 -44.03
N SER A 212 -17.30 -10.39 -45.28
CA SER A 212 -16.70 -9.80 -46.49
C SER A 212 -17.36 -8.47 -46.91
N SER A 213 -18.53 -8.14 -46.33
CA SER A 213 -19.36 -6.98 -46.69
C SER A 213 -19.74 -6.16 -45.45
N ASN A 214 -19.80 -4.84 -45.61
CA ASN A 214 -20.25 -3.93 -44.56
C ASN A 214 -21.77 -3.63 -44.60
N ALA A 215 -22.54 -4.36 -45.42
CA ALA A 215 -24.00 -4.26 -45.45
C ALA A 215 -24.66 -4.95 -44.24
N ASP A 216 -25.89 -4.53 -43.90
CA ASP A 216 -26.69 -5.06 -42.79
C ASP A 216 -27.92 -5.85 -43.27
N THR A 217 -27.75 -6.65 -44.33
CA THR A 217 -28.86 -7.23 -45.14
C THR A 217 -29.28 -8.65 -44.76
N ASN A 218 -28.65 -9.29 -43.77
CA ASN A 218 -28.82 -10.73 -43.47
C ASN A 218 -28.55 -11.66 -44.67
N THR A 219 -27.65 -11.25 -45.56
CA THR A 219 -27.12 -12.04 -46.67
C THR A 219 -25.72 -12.56 -46.32
N VAL A 220 -25.26 -13.61 -47.00
CA VAL A 220 -23.89 -14.12 -46.88
C VAL A 220 -22.87 -12.98 -46.97
N GLY A 221 -21.78 -13.08 -46.22
CA GLY A 221 -20.75 -12.04 -46.13
C GLY A 221 -21.08 -10.88 -45.19
N THR A 222 -22.28 -10.82 -44.59
CA THR A 222 -22.65 -9.78 -43.61
C THR A 222 -22.58 -10.27 -42.17
N LEU A 223 -22.21 -9.37 -41.24
CA LEU A 223 -22.15 -9.68 -39.80
C LEU A 223 -23.49 -10.21 -39.24
N ARG A 224 -24.61 -9.67 -39.70
CA ARG A 224 -25.96 -10.13 -39.32
C ARG A 224 -26.20 -11.59 -39.72
N TYR A 225 -25.76 -11.99 -40.91
CA TYR A 225 -25.87 -13.37 -41.37
C TYR A 225 -24.93 -14.29 -40.59
N ALA A 226 -23.66 -13.89 -40.39
CA ALA A 226 -22.69 -14.69 -39.64
C ALA A 226 -23.17 -15.02 -38.21
N ILE A 227 -23.75 -14.03 -37.51
CA ILE A 227 -24.35 -14.25 -36.17
C ILE A 227 -25.55 -15.21 -36.25
N ASN A 228 -26.46 -15.03 -37.21
CA ASN A 228 -27.60 -15.92 -37.40
C ASN A 228 -27.19 -17.35 -37.80
N TYR A 229 -26.10 -17.50 -38.56
CA TYR A 229 -25.57 -18.79 -38.98
C TYR A 229 -24.93 -19.53 -37.79
N ALA A 230 -24.09 -18.87 -36.99
CA ALA A 230 -23.54 -19.45 -35.76
C ALA A 230 -24.65 -19.87 -34.79
N ASN A 231 -25.62 -18.99 -34.54
CA ASN A 231 -26.81 -19.29 -33.71
C ASN A 231 -27.62 -20.52 -34.17
N ALA A 232 -27.55 -20.88 -35.46
CA ALA A 232 -28.22 -22.05 -36.01
C ALA A 232 -27.34 -23.32 -36.05
N ASN A 233 -26.02 -23.20 -35.89
CA ASN A 233 -25.04 -24.26 -36.12
C ASN A 233 -24.01 -24.31 -34.99
N ALA A 234 -24.36 -24.94 -33.87
CA ALA A 234 -23.62 -24.99 -32.59
C ALA A 234 -22.28 -25.78 -32.59
N THR A 235 -21.45 -25.54 -33.60
CA THR A 235 -20.09 -26.05 -33.82
C THR A 235 -19.26 -25.08 -34.71
N LYS A 236 -19.77 -23.87 -34.96
CA LYS A 236 -19.24 -22.87 -35.91
C LYS A 236 -18.90 -21.58 -35.17
N ASP A 237 -18.00 -21.75 -34.20
CA ASP A 237 -17.78 -20.84 -33.08
C ASP A 237 -16.88 -19.63 -33.43
N GLU A 238 -16.52 -19.39 -34.70
CA GLU A 238 -15.59 -18.32 -35.09
C GLU A 238 -16.10 -17.47 -36.26
N ILE A 239 -16.30 -16.17 -36.00
CA ILE A 239 -16.70 -15.13 -36.94
C ILE A 239 -15.51 -14.19 -37.18
N THR A 240 -15.11 -14.07 -38.44
CA THR A 240 -13.92 -13.32 -38.89
C THR A 240 -14.32 -12.24 -39.90
N PHE A 241 -13.38 -11.37 -40.26
CA PHE A 241 -13.62 -10.23 -41.14
C PHE A 241 -12.53 -10.15 -42.22
N ASP A 242 -12.94 -10.09 -43.48
CA ASP A 242 -12.07 -9.79 -44.62
C ASP A 242 -12.83 -8.92 -45.65
N ILE A 243 -13.23 -7.74 -45.20
CA ILE A 243 -13.91 -6.74 -46.04
C ILE A 243 -12.88 -6.08 -46.95
N GLY A 244 -13.15 -6.07 -48.26
CA GLY A 244 -12.22 -5.56 -49.26
C GLY A 244 -11.90 -4.06 -49.10
N GLY A 245 -10.61 -3.72 -49.02
CA GLY A 245 -10.11 -2.35 -48.98
C GLY A 245 -9.17 -2.07 -47.81
N VAL A 246 -8.82 -0.79 -47.60
CA VAL A 246 -7.85 -0.38 -46.55
C VAL A 246 -8.49 -0.08 -45.18
N GLY A 247 -9.82 -0.02 -45.11
CA GLY A 247 -10.59 0.36 -43.92
C GLY A 247 -10.31 1.77 -43.37
N PRO A 248 -10.96 2.15 -42.26
CA PRO A 248 -11.93 1.36 -41.51
C PRO A 248 -13.25 1.13 -42.27
N HIS A 249 -13.88 -0.01 -42.05
CA HIS A 249 -15.15 -0.41 -42.63
C HIS A 249 -16.26 -0.19 -41.60
N GLU A 250 -17.26 0.64 -41.94
CA GLU A 250 -18.42 0.92 -41.08
C GLU A 250 -19.61 0.06 -41.49
N ILE A 251 -20.03 -0.82 -40.58
CA ILE A 251 -21.25 -1.62 -40.65
C ILE A 251 -22.36 -0.81 -39.96
N THR A 252 -23.04 0.05 -40.71
CA THR A 252 -24.15 0.87 -40.19
C THR A 252 -25.42 0.02 -40.09
N LEU A 253 -25.94 -0.16 -38.88
CA LEU A 253 -27.12 -0.99 -38.64
C LEU A 253 -28.43 -0.33 -39.12
N SER A 254 -29.26 -1.14 -39.76
CA SER A 254 -30.67 -0.89 -40.09
C SER A 254 -31.63 -1.22 -38.95
N SER A 255 -31.20 -2.10 -38.05
CA SER A 255 -31.97 -2.63 -36.92
C SER A 255 -31.05 -3.28 -35.87
N THR A 256 -31.54 -3.54 -34.66
CA THR A 256 -30.82 -4.36 -33.65
C THR A 256 -30.28 -5.66 -34.24
N LEU A 257 -29.03 -6.02 -33.96
CA LEU A 257 -28.46 -7.31 -34.39
C LEU A 257 -29.14 -8.50 -33.65
N PRO A 258 -29.06 -9.72 -34.19
CA PRO A 258 -29.57 -10.91 -33.50
C PRO A 258 -28.83 -11.13 -32.16
N VAL A 259 -29.54 -11.64 -31.16
CA VAL A 259 -28.93 -12.04 -29.88
C VAL A 259 -27.99 -13.22 -30.13
N ILE A 260 -26.78 -13.18 -29.59
CA ILE A 260 -25.84 -14.32 -29.64
C ILE A 260 -26.29 -15.36 -28.61
N THR A 261 -26.83 -16.48 -29.10
CA THR A 261 -27.41 -17.58 -28.33
C THR A 261 -26.58 -18.86 -28.34
N ASP A 262 -25.62 -18.99 -29.26
CA ASP A 262 -24.70 -20.12 -29.32
C ASP A 262 -23.42 -19.95 -28.48
N ASN A 263 -22.88 -21.05 -27.96
CA ASN A 263 -21.84 -21.07 -26.95
C ASN A 263 -20.45 -21.22 -27.58
N GLY A 264 -19.47 -20.43 -27.11
CA GLY A 264 -18.09 -20.43 -27.63
C GLY A 264 -17.84 -19.37 -28.70
N VAL A 265 -18.89 -18.71 -29.21
CA VAL A 265 -18.80 -17.76 -30.34
C VAL A 265 -17.77 -16.66 -30.11
N SER A 266 -16.74 -16.65 -30.95
CA SER A 266 -15.69 -15.65 -31.07
C SER A 266 -15.98 -14.73 -32.26
N ILE A 267 -16.00 -13.42 -32.03
CA ILE A 267 -16.12 -12.38 -33.06
C ILE A 267 -14.84 -11.54 -32.99
N ASP A 268 -13.93 -11.72 -33.95
CA ASP A 268 -12.58 -11.18 -33.89
C ASP A 268 -12.26 -10.23 -35.06
N GLY A 269 -12.54 -8.94 -34.87
CA GLY A 269 -12.20 -7.85 -35.78
C GLY A 269 -10.69 -7.60 -35.97
N THR A 270 -9.82 -8.34 -35.27
CA THR A 270 -8.37 -8.32 -35.56
C THR A 270 -7.97 -9.21 -36.73
N THR A 271 -8.87 -10.04 -37.23
CA THR A 271 -8.68 -10.82 -38.47
C THR A 271 -8.66 -9.93 -39.71
N GLN A 272 -9.39 -8.81 -39.71
CA GLN A 272 -9.37 -7.82 -40.78
C GLN A 272 -7.95 -7.28 -41.02
N THR A 273 -7.50 -7.36 -42.27
CA THR A 273 -6.17 -6.92 -42.69
C THR A 273 -5.86 -5.50 -42.23
N GLY A 274 -4.81 -5.35 -41.42
CA GLY A 274 -4.36 -4.07 -40.87
C GLY A 274 -4.99 -3.66 -39.53
N SER A 275 -5.78 -4.53 -38.89
CA SER A 275 -6.12 -4.39 -37.46
C SER A 275 -4.94 -4.82 -36.56
N ALA A 276 -4.78 -4.20 -35.40
CA ALA A 276 -3.81 -4.57 -34.36
C ALA A 276 -4.19 -4.01 -32.98
N CYS A 277 -4.02 -4.78 -31.90
CA CYS A 277 -4.43 -4.37 -30.55
C CYS A 277 -3.49 -3.42 -29.80
N GLY A 278 -2.25 -3.22 -30.30
CA GLY A 278 -1.28 -2.35 -29.65
C GLY A 278 -0.97 -2.71 -28.19
N ASN A 279 -0.70 -1.69 -27.39
CA ASN A 279 -0.51 -1.75 -25.95
C ASN A 279 -0.77 -0.35 -25.33
N LEU A 280 -1.98 -0.15 -24.80
CA LEU A 280 -2.46 1.11 -24.22
C LEU A 280 -1.50 1.69 -23.17
N TRP A 281 -1.02 0.88 -22.23
CA TRP A 281 -0.09 1.31 -21.17
C TRP A 281 1.29 1.70 -21.70
N ALA A 282 1.71 1.19 -22.86
CA ALA A 282 2.91 1.64 -23.57
C ALA A 282 2.64 2.82 -24.53
N GLY A 283 1.45 3.44 -24.48
CA GLY A 283 1.06 4.54 -25.36
C GLY A 283 0.82 4.13 -26.82
N THR A 284 0.69 2.83 -27.10
CA THR A 284 0.44 2.30 -28.45
C THR A 284 -1.05 1.95 -28.57
N ALA A 285 -1.85 2.84 -29.15
CA ALA A 285 -3.28 2.64 -29.32
C ALA A 285 -3.62 1.44 -30.24
N PRO A 286 -4.75 0.73 -30.00
CA PRO A 286 -5.32 -0.18 -30.99
C PRO A 286 -5.56 0.49 -32.35
N THR A 287 -5.19 -0.19 -33.43
CA THR A 287 -5.62 0.15 -34.79
C THR A 287 -6.76 -0.80 -35.14
N LEU A 288 -8.00 -0.33 -35.12
CA LEU A 288 -9.16 -1.17 -35.39
C LEU A 288 -9.70 -0.88 -36.80
N LYS A 289 -10.00 -1.92 -37.57
CA LYS A 289 -10.50 -1.76 -38.96
C LYS A 289 -12.00 -1.99 -39.11
N ILE A 290 -12.66 -2.58 -38.12
CA ILE A 290 -14.12 -2.83 -38.13
C ILE A 290 -14.80 -1.88 -37.17
N ARG A 291 -15.83 -1.18 -37.66
CA ARG A 291 -16.76 -0.36 -36.87
C ARG A 291 -18.18 -0.89 -37.03
N VAL A 292 -18.82 -1.27 -35.94
CA VAL A 292 -20.25 -1.65 -35.90
C VAL A 292 -21.02 -0.50 -35.27
N ASP A 293 -21.98 0.06 -36.01
CA ASP A 293 -22.55 1.36 -35.65
C ASP A 293 -24.09 1.38 -35.66
N GLY A 294 -24.68 1.84 -34.56
CA GLY A 294 -26.13 1.84 -34.33
C GLY A 294 -26.92 2.97 -34.99
N ALA A 295 -26.29 3.76 -35.87
CA ALA A 295 -26.81 4.85 -36.70
C ALA A 295 -27.45 6.04 -35.95
N SER A 296 -28.50 5.78 -35.16
CA SER A 296 -29.39 6.76 -34.54
C SER A 296 -29.52 6.59 -33.02
N ASN A 297 -28.56 5.93 -32.35
CA ASN A 297 -28.61 5.61 -30.91
C ASN A 297 -29.88 4.84 -30.49
N SER A 298 -30.51 4.14 -31.44
CA SER A 298 -31.81 3.49 -31.26
C SER A 298 -31.68 1.97 -31.12
N PHE A 299 -30.69 1.37 -31.79
CA PHE A 299 -30.50 -0.07 -31.85
C PHE A 299 -29.57 -0.59 -30.76
N LEU A 300 -29.81 -1.84 -30.35
CA LEU A 300 -28.90 -2.62 -29.51
C LEU A 300 -27.84 -3.22 -30.43
N LEU A 301 -26.55 -3.01 -30.09
CA LEU A 301 -25.46 -3.45 -30.97
C LEU A 301 -25.11 -4.93 -30.74
N PHE A 302 -24.70 -5.32 -29.52
CA PHE A 302 -24.46 -6.73 -29.19
C PHE A 302 -25.22 -7.16 -27.95
N ASP A 303 -26.27 -7.97 -28.13
CA ASP A 303 -26.93 -8.71 -27.04
C ASP A 303 -26.41 -10.15 -27.04
N ILE A 304 -25.99 -10.65 -25.87
CA ILE A 304 -25.39 -11.98 -25.70
C ILE A 304 -26.10 -12.69 -24.55
N SER A 305 -26.58 -13.92 -24.77
CA SER A 305 -27.15 -14.79 -23.72
C SER A 305 -26.43 -16.12 -23.57
N ALA A 306 -25.29 -16.29 -24.25
CA ALA A 306 -24.57 -17.56 -24.37
C ALA A 306 -23.22 -17.58 -23.64
N THR A 307 -22.71 -18.77 -23.36
CA THR A 307 -21.47 -18.96 -22.59
C THR A 307 -20.21 -18.94 -23.46
N ASN A 308 -19.08 -18.58 -22.87
CA ASN A 308 -17.73 -18.62 -23.48
C ASN A 308 -17.57 -17.74 -24.74
N VAL A 309 -18.36 -16.66 -24.85
CA VAL A 309 -18.34 -15.74 -26.00
C VAL A 309 -17.15 -14.77 -25.91
N LEU A 310 -16.49 -14.50 -27.03
CA LEU A 310 -15.39 -13.53 -27.15
C LEU A 310 -15.76 -12.43 -28.16
N LEU A 311 -15.72 -11.15 -27.75
CA LEU A 311 -15.79 -10.01 -28.67
C LEU A 311 -14.45 -9.26 -28.64
N LYS A 312 -13.77 -9.21 -29.80
CA LYS A 312 -12.40 -8.72 -29.90
C LYS A 312 -12.18 -7.79 -31.10
N GLY A 313 -11.44 -6.69 -30.88
CA GLY A 313 -10.93 -5.82 -31.95
C GLY A 313 -11.96 -4.98 -32.71
N LEU A 314 -13.12 -4.70 -32.11
CA LEU A 314 -14.21 -3.94 -32.74
C LEU A 314 -14.28 -2.50 -32.22
N SER A 315 -14.56 -1.54 -33.10
CA SER A 315 -15.15 -0.25 -32.73
C SER A 315 -16.67 -0.41 -32.69
N VAL A 316 -17.31 0.00 -31.60
CA VAL A 316 -18.74 -0.21 -31.33
C VAL A 316 -19.37 1.10 -30.89
N THR A 317 -20.20 1.70 -31.76
CA THR A 317 -20.54 3.14 -31.69
C THR A 317 -22.01 3.46 -31.97
N ARG A 318 -22.49 4.59 -31.46
CA ARG A 318 -23.85 5.13 -31.69
C ARG A 318 -25.01 4.15 -31.44
N GLY A 319 -24.89 3.28 -30.44
CA GLY A 319 -25.97 2.38 -30.00
C GLY A 319 -26.90 3.04 -28.96
N SER A 320 -28.05 2.42 -28.67
CA SER A 320 -28.76 2.68 -27.41
C SER A 320 -27.97 2.07 -26.25
N ASN A 321 -27.55 0.81 -26.43
CA ASN A 321 -26.58 0.08 -25.62
C ASN A 321 -25.56 -0.59 -26.55
N ALA A 322 -24.26 -0.55 -26.22
CA ALA A 322 -23.23 -1.14 -27.08
C ALA A 322 -23.08 -2.66 -26.89
N ILE A 323 -22.77 -3.13 -25.68
CA ILE A 323 -22.60 -4.58 -25.42
C ILE A 323 -23.40 -4.98 -24.19
N ARG A 324 -24.15 -6.07 -24.26
CA ARG A 324 -24.98 -6.60 -23.17
C ARG A 324 -24.76 -8.09 -22.93
N GLY A 325 -24.31 -8.43 -21.73
CA GLY A 325 -24.45 -9.79 -21.20
C GLY A 325 -25.83 -9.94 -20.55
N LEU A 326 -26.62 -10.90 -21.02
CA LEU A 326 -27.96 -11.23 -20.52
C LEU A 326 -27.90 -12.54 -19.71
N GLY A 327 -29.01 -12.88 -19.03
CA GLY A 327 -29.07 -14.08 -18.19
C GLY A 327 -28.75 -15.35 -18.98
N GLY A 328 -27.60 -15.96 -18.66
CA GLY A 328 -27.00 -17.08 -19.41
C GLY A 328 -25.58 -16.77 -19.91
N ALA A 329 -25.24 -15.51 -20.14
CA ALA A 329 -23.92 -15.06 -20.58
C ALA A 329 -22.85 -15.29 -19.49
N SER A 330 -22.18 -16.45 -19.56
CA SER A 330 -21.19 -16.90 -18.59
C SER A 330 -19.82 -16.97 -19.27
N ASN A 331 -18.75 -16.48 -18.63
CA ASN A 331 -17.43 -16.38 -19.26
C ASN A 331 -17.43 -15.55 -20.58
N LEU A 332 -18.18 -14.45 -20.61
CA LEU A 332 -18.09 -13.47 -21.70
C LEU A 332 -16.74 -12.72 -21.60
N THR A 333 -16.00 -12.62 -22.69
CA THR A 333 -14.72 -11.90 -22.74
C THR A 333 -14.78 -10.75 -23.75
N LEU A 334 -14.47 -9.53 -23.32
CA LEU A 334 -14.41 -8.33 -24.17
C LEU A 334 -12.97 -7.81 -24.19
N GLN A 335 -12.27 -7.83 -25.32
CA GLN A 335 -10.86 -7.41 -25.40
C GLN A 335 -10.55 -6.52 -26.61
N CYS A 336 -9.59 -5.61 -26.50
CA CYS A 336 -9.09 -4.84 -27.66
C CYS A 336 -10.16 -3.96 -28.37
N ASN A 337 -11.31 -3.70 -27.75
CA ASN A 337 -12.41 -2.97 -28.38
C ASN A 337 -12.36 -1.45 -28.10
N TYR A 338 -12.92 -0.65 -29.00
CA TYR A 338 -13.28 0.76 -28.79
C TYR A 338 -14.79 0.87 -28.59
N ILE A 339 -15.23 0.99 -27.34
CA ILE A 339 -16.64 1.03 -26.97
C ILE A 339 -17.03 2.50 -26.78
N GLY A 340 -17.72 3.05 -27.77
CA GLY A 340 -18.12 4.46 -27.84
C GLY A 340 -17.11 5.41 -28.48
N LEU A 341 -16.00 4.89 -29.02
CA LEU A 341 -15.08 5.65 -29.87
C LEU A 341 -15.04 5.06 -31.29
N SER A 342 -14.96 5.94 -32.28
CA SER A 342 -14.66 5.56 -33.67
C SER A 342 -13.22 5.05 -33.80
N PRO A 343 -12.85 4.37 -34.91
CA PRO A 343 -11.50 3.83 -35.14
C PRO A 343 -10.33 4.82 -35.04
N ASP A 344 -10.59 6.12 -35.16
CA ASP A 344 -9.63 7.22 -35.03
C ASP A 344 -9.50 7.79 -33.60
N GLY A 345 -10.26 7.25 -32.63
CA GLY A 345 -10.33 7.78 -31.26
C GLY A 345 -11.24 9.01 -31.09
N SER A 346 -12.05 9.36 -32.10
CA SER A 346 -13.10 10.38 -31.99
C SER A 346 -14.33 9.85 -31.23
N ALA A 347 -15.05 10.75 -30.55
CA ALA A 347 -16.20 10.42 -29.72
C ALA A 347 -17.43 10.02 -30.54
N ALA A 348 -17.96 8.81 -30.31
CA ALA A 348 -19.12 8.26 -31.03
C ALA A 348 -19.93 7.32 -30.11
N GLY A 349 -20.18 7.78 -28.87
CA GLY A 349 -20.72 6.99 -27.77
C GLY A 349 -22.13 6.43 -27.95
N SER A 350 -22.47 5.44 -27.13
CA SER A 350 -23.84 4.92 -26.97
C SER A 350 -24.56 5.64 -25.83
N THR A 351 -25.87 5.89 -25.98
CA THR A 351 -26.60 6.83 -25.12
C THR A 351 -26.81 6.38 -23.67
N ASN A 352 -26.88 5.07 -23.40
CA ASN A 352 -27.14 4.56 -22.06
C ASN A 352 -25.88 3.97 -21.39
N TYR A 353 -25.27 2.94 -21.98
CA TYR A 353 -24.00 2.40 -21.50
C TYR A 353 -23.16 1.70 -22.59
N GLY A 354 -21.86 1.63 -22.34
CA GLY A 354 -20.89 0.85 -23.12
C GLY A 354 -21.06 -0.65 -22.92
N VAL A 355 -20.96 -1.13 -21.67
CA VAL A 355 -21.15 -2.53 -21.29
C VAL A 355 -22.22 -2.62 -20.20
N GLY A 356 -23.25 -3.44 -20.41
CA GLY A 356 -24.32 -3.72 -19.43
C GLY A 356 -24.44 -5.20 -19.11
N LEU A 357 -24.32 -5.59 -17.84
CA LEU A 357 -24.34 -6.99 -17.40
C LEU A 357 -25.61 -7.29 -16.57
N TYR A 358 -26.41 -8.24 -17.03
CA TYR A 358 -27.67 -8.66 -16.40
C TYR A 358 -27.60 -10.17 -16.09
N ASN A 359 -27.32 -10.53 -14.84
CA ASN A 359 -27.13 -11.93 -14.44
C ASN A 359 -26.09 -12.66 -15.33
N ALA A 360 -24.97 -11.99 -15.58
CA ALA A 360 -23.88 -12.42 -16.45
C ALA A 360 -22.54 -12.48 -15.70
N ASN A 361 -21.61 -13.27 -16.22
CA ASN A 361 -20.21 -13.34 -15.78
C ASN A 361 -19.30 -12.89 -16.94
N THR A 362 -18.44 -11.91 -16.69
CA THR A 362 -17.71 -11.22 -17.76
C THR A 362 -16.30 -10.79 -17.36
N LEU A 363 -15.33 -11.03 -18.24
CA LEU A 363 -14.01 -10.40 -18.25
C LEU A 363 -14.02 -9.21 -19.23
N VAL A 364 -14.02 -8.00 -18.69
CA VAL A 364 -13.80 -6.78 -19.46
C VAL A 364 -12.30 -6.48 -19.49
N GLY A 365 -11.65 -6.81 -20.60
CA GLY A 365 -10.24 -6.54 -20.87
C GLY A 365 -9.31 -7.70 -20.48
N GLY A 366 -8.14 -7.37 -19.96
CA GLY A 366 -7.12 -8.33 -19.54
C GLY A 366 -5.79 -7.66 -19.18
N LEU A 367 -4.92 -8.39 -18.48
CA LEU A 367 -3.64 -7.86 -17.98
C LEU A 367 -2.47 -8.04 -18.97
N THR A 368 -2.68 -8.74 -20.08
CA THR A 368 -1.68 -8.86 -21.15
C THR A 368 -1.76 -7.66 -22.09
N ALA A 369 -0.62 -7.24 -22.63
CA ALA A 369 -0.58 -6.20 -23.66
C ALA A 369 -1.53 -6.55 -24.83
N GLY A 370 -2.34 -5.58 -25.25
CA GLY A 370 -3.35 -5.76 -26.29
C GLY A 370 -4.68 -6.37 -25.84
N GLN A 371 -4.91 -6.65 -24.55
CA GLN A 371 -6.22 -7.14 -24.08
C GLN A 371 -7.17 -6.02 -23.62
N GLY A 372 -6.66 -4.90 -23.10
CA GLY A 372 -7.47 -3.78 -22.62
C GLY A 372 -8.37 -3.15 -23.69
N ASN A 373 -9.57 -2.71 -23.30
CA ASN A 373 -10.49 -1.95 -24.14
C ASN A 373 -10.33 -0.44 -23.88
N VAL A 374 -10.86 0.41 -24.78
CA VAL A 374 -11.12 1.83 -24.51
C VAL A 374 -12.62 2.05 -24.45
N ILE A 375 -13.15 2.51 -23.31
CA ILE A 375 -14.59 2.59 -23.02
C ILE A 375 -14.96 4.03 -22.64
N SER A 376 -15.45 4.79 -23.61
CA SER A 376 -15.45 6.25 -23.54
C SER A 376 -16.59 6.88 -24.32
N SER A 377 -16.99 8.10 -23.94
CA SER A 377 -18.07 8.91 -24.55
C SER A 377 -19.49 8.35 -24.43
N ASN A 378 -19.71 7.28 -23.65
CA ASN A 378 -21.03 6.66 -23.45
C ASN A 378 -21.80 7.30 -22.29
N GLY A 379 -23.08 6.95 -22.15
CA GLY A 379 -23.89 7.31 -20.97
C GLY A 379 -23.22 6.91 -19.65
N ARG A 380 -22.87 5.63 -19.52
CA ARG A 380 -21.99 5.02 -18.49
C ARG A 380 -20.98 4.08 -19.17
N ALA A 381 -19.85 3.77 -18.53
CA ALA A 381 -18.87 2.86 -19.14
C ALA A 381 -19.26 1.38 -18.94
N ILE A 382 -19.36 0.93 -17.69
CA ILE A 382 -19.66 -0.45 -17.30
C ILE A 382 -20.75 -0.42 -16.21
N LEU A 383 -21.88 -1.06 -16.48
CA LEU A 383 -23.01 -1.16 -15.57
C LEU A 383 -23.32 -2.63 -15.27
N THR A 384 -23.42 -2.99 -13.99
CA THR A 384 -23.80 -4.35 -13.56
C THR A 384 -25.16 -4.31 -12.87
N TYR A 385 -26.00 -5.31 -13.10
CA TYR A 385 -27.31 -5.48 -12.48
C TYR A 385 -27.36 -6.77 -11.66
N SER A 386 -28.37 -6.90 -10.79
CA SER A 386 -28.62 -8.08 -9.94
C SER A 386 -28.34 -9.44 -10.60
N GLY A 387 -27.67 -10.33 -9.87
CA GLY A 387 -27.24 -11.66 -10.28
C GLY A 387 -25.91 -11.72 -11.05
N SER A 388 -25.37 -10.59 -11.52
CA SER A 388 -24.08 -10.57 -12.22
C SER A 388 -22.96 -11.01 -11.28
N SER A 389 -22.05 -11.87 -11.74
CA SER A 389 -21.14 -12.60 -10.85
C SER A 389 -19.72 -12.78 -11.39
N ALA A 390 -18.75 -12.74 -10.49
CA ALA A 390 -17.31 -12.79 -10.77
C ALA A 390 -16.82 -11.85 -11.88
N THR A 391 -17.47 -10.70 -12.07
CA THR A 391 -17.10 -9.70 -13.09
C THR A 391 -15.68 -9.19 -12.86
N ALA A 392 -14.81 -9.32 -13.85
CA ALA A 392 -13.43 -8.86 -13.83
C ALA A 392 -13.26 -7.66 -14.76
N ILE A 393 -12.67 -6.55 -14.28
CA ILE A 393 -12.44 -5.34 -15.08
C ILE A 393 -10.94 -5.05 -15.07
N ARG A 394 -10.25 -5.39 -16.17
CA ARG A 394 -8.78 -5.48 -16.20
C ARG A 394 -8.16 -4.73 -17.37
N GLY A 395 -7.17 -3.88 -17.10
CA GLY A 395 -6.31 -3.31 -18.16
C GLY A 395 -6.95 -2.24 -19.07
N ASN A 396 -8.16 -1.77 -18.77
CA ASN A 396 -8.93 -0.89 -19.67
C ASN A 396 -8.59 0.60 -19.50
N PHE A 397 -8.81 1.37 -20.55
CA PHE A 397 -8.82 2.85 -20.53
C PHE A 397 -10.28 3.32 -20.58
N ILE A 398 -10.72 4.13 -19.61
CA ILE A 398 -12.15 4.43 -19.40
C ILE A 398 -12.36 5.92 -19.16
N GLY A 399 -13.11 6.58 -20.05
CA GLY A 399 -13.35 8.03 -20.02
C GLY A 399 -12.27 8.87 -20.71
N VAL A 400 -11.26 8.20 -21.28
CA VAL A 400 -10.10 8.80 -21.95
C VAL A 400 -10.03 8.40 -23.43
N ASP A 401 -9.17 9.09 -24.18
CA ASP A 401 -8.77 8.71 -25.53
C ASP A 401 -7.81 7.50 -25.53
N PRO A 402 -7.55 6.84 -26.67
CA PRO A 402 -6.64 5.69 -26.74
C PRO A 402 -5.18 5.97 -26.40
N SER A 403 -4.73 7.23 -26.35
CA SER A 403 -3.39 7.59 -25.85
C SER A 403 -3.32 7.69 -24.32
N GLY A 404 -4.46 7.76 -23.63
CA GLY A 404 -4.56 7.93 -22.18
C GLY A 404 -4.15 9.32 -21.67
N MET A 405 -4.17 10.33 -22.54
CA MET A 405 -3.68 11.69 -22.26
C MET A 405 -4.78 12.77 -22.42
N SER A 406 -5.99 12.41 -22.83
CA SER A 406 -7.08 13.36 -23.08
C SER A 406 -8.46 12.79 -22.76
N ALA A 407 -9.34 13.62 -22.21
CA ALA A 407 -10.68 13.19 -21.83
C ALA A 407 -11.58 12.88 -23.04
N ARG A 408 -12.43 11.87 -22.85
CA ARG A 408 -13.51 11.38 -23.71
C ARG A 408 -14.65 10.91 -22.80
N ALA A 409 -15.08 11.80 -21.91
CA ALA A 409 -15.90 11.51 -20.73
C ALA A 409 -17.09 10.57 -21.00
N ASN A 410 -17.27 9.55 -20.15
CA ASN A 410 -18.60 8.98 -19.97
C ASN A 410 -19.42 9.92 -19.06
N THR A 411 -20.73 10.04 -19.30
CA THR A 411 -21.54 11.17 -18.81
C THR A 411 -22.28 10.93 -17.48
N ALA A 412 -22.05 9.79 -16.83
CA ALA A 412 -22.60 9.38 -15.54
C ALA A 412 -21.64 8.37 -14.88
N ALA A 413 -22.04 7.75 -13.75
CA ALA A 413 -21.22 6.81 -12.98
C ALA A 413 -20.50 5.79 -13.87
N THR A 414 -19.19 5.64 -13.66
CA THR A 414 -18.31 5.05 -14.68
C THR A 414 -18.31 3.52 -14.63
N ILE A 415 -17.86 2.93 -13.54
CA ILE A 415 -18.12 1.53 -13.16
C ILE A 415 -19.17 1.56 -12.05
N ASN A 416 -20.32 0.93 -12.24
CA ASN A 416 -21.44 0.99 -11.29
C ASN A 416 -22.17 -0.36 -11.12
N HIS A 417 -22.82 -0.55 -9.97
CA HIS A 417 -23.93 -1.50 -9.85
C HIS A 417 -25.27 -0.80 -10.18
N TRP A 418 -26.39 -1.53 -10.12
CA TRP A 418 -27.75 -0.98 -10.20
C TRP A 418 -28.77 -1.99 -9.69
N SER A 419 -29.16 -1.81 -8.44
CA SER A 419 -30.18 -2.50 -7.66
C SER A 419 -30.00 -4.00 -7.48
N GLY A 420 -29.94 -4.42 -6.22
CA GLY A 420 -29.88 -5.83 -5.82
C GLY A 420 -28.48 -6.27 -5.42
N SER A 421 -28.00 -7.39 -5.97
CA SER A 421 -26.72 -7.95 -5.57
C SER A 421 -25.91 -8.49 -6.75
N ALA A 422 -24.61 -8.23 -6.75
CA ALA A 422 -23.64 -8.82 -7.67
C ALA A 422 -22.37 -9.26 -6.94
N SER A 423 -21.53 -10.02 -7.64
CA SER A 423 -20.14 -10.22 -7.25
C SER A 423 -19.17 -9.77 -8.33
N TRP A 424 -18.14 -9.05 -7.91
CA TRP A 424 -17.01 -8.65 -8.74
C TRP A 424 -15.80 -9.50 -8.30
N SER A 425 -14.86 -9.78 -9.21
CA SER A 425 -13.61 -10.50 -8.87
C SER A 425 -12.51 -9.49 -8.58
N ASP A 426 -12.20 -8.64 -9.55
CA ASP A 426 -11.22 -7.57 -9.39
C ASP A 426 -11.44 -6.42 -10.39
N ILE A 427 -11.01 -5.23 -9.97
CA ILE A 427 -10.84 -4.05 -10.82
C ILE A 427 -9.34 -3.75 -10.83
N THR A 428 -8.61 -4.23 -11.84
CA THR A 428 -7.13 -4.24 -11.83
C THR A 428 -6.51 -3.52 -13.02
N LYS A 429 -5.59 -2.57 -12.76
CA LYS A 429 -4.79 -1.84 -13.76
C LYS A 429 -5.61 -1.17 -14.86
N ASN A 430 -6.70 -0.53 -14.48
CA ASN A 430 -7.49 0.33 -15.37
C ASN A 430 -7.06 1.80 -15.20
N LEU A 431 -7.18 2.57 -16.26
CA LEU A 431 -7.12 4.02 -16.26
C LEU A 431 -8.55 4.54 -16.30
N ILE A 432 -9.06 5.10 -15.20
CA ILE A 432 -10.46 5.50 -15.05
C ILE A 432 -10.49 7.00 -14.76
N SER A 433 -10.54 7.81 -15.81
CA SER A 433 -10.17 9.23 -15.75
C SER A 433 -10.97 10.03 -16.79
N GLY A 434 -11.18 11.34 -16.55
CA GLY A 434 -11.88 12.22 -17.48
C GLY A 434 -13.40 12.06 -17.58
N ASN A 435 -14.04 11.27 -16.70
CA ASN A 435 -15.50 11.05 -16.68
C ASN A 435 -16.24 12.17 -15.93
N THR A 436 -17.55 12.37 -16.13
CA THR A 436 -18.29 13.48 -15.46
C THR A 436 -18.91 13.11 -14.11
N SER A 437 -18.51 11.99 -13.51
CA SER A 437 -19.07 11.44 -12.26
C SER A 437 -18.02 10.55 -11.57
N HIS A 438 -18.39 9.76 -10.57
CA HIS A 438 -17.50 8.86 -9.84
C HIS A 438 -16.87 7.80 -10.78
N ALA A 439 -15.63 7.40 -10.49
CA ALA A 439 -14.89 6.41 -11.29
C ALA A 439 -15.29 4.95 -10.95
N ILE A 440 -15.41 4.62 -9.66
CA ILE A 440 -16.01 3.36 -9.19
C ILE A 440 -17.11 3.72 -8.20
N ASN A 441 -18.31 3.19 -8.39
CA ASN A 441 -19.50 3.56 -7.63
C ASN A 441 -20.34 2.35 -7.21
N VAL A 442 -20.89 2.38 -6.00
CA VAL A 442 -21.90 1.45 -5.46
C VAL A 442 -22.90 2.29 -4.66
N GLU A 443 -24.19 2.18 -4.99
CA GLU A 443 -25.27 3.02 -4.45
C GLU A 443 -25.94 2.35 -3.22
N ALA A 444 -26.80 3.08 -2.50
CA ALA A 444 -27.25 2.67 -1.15
C ALA A 444 -28.20 1.46 -1.10
N ASP A 445 -28.78 1.02 -2.23
CA ASP A 445 -29.55 -0.22 -2.35
C ASP A 445 -28.80 -1.35 -3.09
N ASP A 446 -27.51 -1.17 -3.37
CA ASP A 446 -26.65 -2.15 -4.02
C ASP A 446 -25.92 -3.05 -3.01
N THR A 447 -25.63 -4.30 -3.39
CA THR A 447 -24.77 -5.22 -2.63
C THR A 447 -23.69 -5.78 -3.53
N ILE A 448 -22.44 -5.39 -3.29
CA ILE A 448 -21.27 -5.97 -3.96
C ILE A 448 -20.51 -6.87 -2.98
N SER A 449 -20.11 -8.03 -3.48
CA SER A 449 -19.27 -8.99 -2.78
C SER A 449 -18.08 -9.40 -3.65
N GLY A 450 -16.94 -9.73 -3.03
CA GLY A 450 -15.86 -10.36 -3.75
C GLY A 450 -16.21 -11.82 -4.10
N SER A 451 -16.00 -12.19 -5.36
CA SER A 451 -16.49 -13.48 -5.89
C SER A 451 -15.67 -14.72 -5.48
N ALA A 452 -14.52 -14.54 -4.82
CA ALA A 452 -13.58 -15.61 -4.46
C ALA A 452 -12.82 -15.34 -3.15
N GLY A 453 -13.40 -14.54 -2.25
CA GLY A 453 -12.70 -13.81 -1.19
C GLY A 453 -12.99 -12.33 -1.36
N ASP A 454 -12.04 -11.45 -1.05
CA ASP A 454 -12.20 -10.00 -1.11
C ASP A 454 -12.38 -9.48 -2.56
N LEU A 455 -13.09 -8.36 -2.71
CA LEU A 455 -13.05 -7.53 -3.93
C LEU A 455 -11.72 -6.77 -3.98
N VAL A 456 -10.87 -7.09 -4.95
CA VAL A 456 -9.59 -6.40 -5.16
C VAL A 456 -9.75 -5.23 -6.12
N ILE A 457 -9.37 -4.02 -5.70
CA ILE A 457 -9.23 -2.83 -6.55
C ILE A 457 -7.75 -2.43 -6.52
N ALA A 458 -6.99 -2.77 -7.55
CA ALA A 458 -5.51 -2.73 -7.50
C ALA A 458 -4.84 -2.20 -8.78
N GLY A 459 -3.78 -1.41 -8.63
CA GLY A 459 -2.94 -0.94 -9.74
C GLY A 459 -3.60 0.08 -10.66
N ASN A 460 -4.77 0.63 -10.30
CA ASN A 460 -5.55 1.54 -11.14
C ASN A 460 -5.04 2.98 -11.05
N TYR A 461 -5.32 3.76 -12.09
CA TYR A 461 -4.98 5.18 -12.20
C TYR A 461 -6.31 5.92 -12.33
N ILE A 462 -6.68 6.71 -11.33
CA ILE A 462 -8.03 7.25 -11.17
C ILE A 462 -7.94 8.76 -10.98
N GLY A 463 -8.40 9.53 -11.97
CA GLY A 463 -8.37 11.00 -12.00
C GLY A 463 -7.07 11.60 -12.55
N VAL A 464 -6.17 10.75 -13.06
CA VAL A 464 -4.86 11.12 -13.66
C VAL A 464 -4.71 10.56 -15.08
N ASP A 465 -3.74 11.05 -15.83
CA ASP A 465 -3.33 10.48 -17.11
C ASP A 465 -2.65 9.11 -16.98
N ARG A 466 -2.35 8.44 -18.10
CA ARG A 466 -1.67 7.12 -18.10
C ARG A 466 -0.21 7.14 -17.60
N THR A 467 0.32 8.31 -17.21
CA THR A 467 1.65 8.45 -16.60
C THR A 467 1.57 8.65 -15.08
N GLY A 468 0.38 8.89 -14.55
CA GLY A 468 0.15 9.21 -13.13
C GLY A 468 0.74 10.57 -12.71
N GLY A 469 1.16 11.41 -13.65
CA GLY A 469 1.87 12.67 -13.40
C GLY A 469 1.09 13.94 -13.75
N THR A 470 -0.11 13.83 -14.32
CA THR A 470 -0.98 14.97 -14.66
C THR A 470 -2.43 14.64 -14.33
N ALA A 471 -3.15 15.60 -13.74
CA ALA A 471 -4.58 15.45 -13.47
C ALA A 471 -5.40 15.34 -14.76
N LEU A 472 -6.29 14.36 -14.79
CA LEU A 472 -7.29 14.14 -15.84
C LEU A 472 -8.60 13.78 -15.13
N ALA A 473 -9.11 14.75 -14.38
CA ALA A 473 -10.13 14.59 -13.33
C ALA A 473 -11.37 13.79 -13.77
N ASN A 474 -11.84 12.92 -12.88
CA ASN A 474 -13.25 12.54 -12.87
C ASN A 474 -14.07 13.63 -12.17
N GLY A 475 -15.34 13.81 -12.54
CA GLY A 475 -16.21 14.88 -12.02
C GLY A 475 -16.78 14.63 -10.62
N GLY A 476 -16.71 13.39 -10.13
CA GLY A 476 -17.00 13.01 -8.75
C GLY A 476 -15.80 12.29 -8.13
N ASP A 477 -16.06 11.34 -7.25
CA ASP A 477 -15.04 10.68 -6.45
C ASP A 477 -14.22 9.64 -7.23
N GLY A 478 -13.04 9.29 -6.72
CA GLY A 478 -12.27 8.17 -7.23
C GLY A 478 -12.97 6.82 -7.00
N ILE A 479 -13.32 6.54 -5.75
CA ILE A 479 -14.08 5.35 -5.33
C ILE A 479 -15.15 5.81 -4.33
N ASN A 480 -16.43 5.58 -4.66
CA ASN A 480 -17.57 5.88 -3.80
C ASN A 480 -18.39 4.61 -3.53
N PHE A 481 -18.37 4.13 -2.29
CA PHE A 481 -19.26 3.07 -1.81
C PHE A 481 -20.16 3.66 -0.72
N ASP A 482 -21.37 4.11 -1.11
CA ASP A 482 -22.30 4.78 -0.20
C ASP A 482 -23.53 3.93 0.12
N GLY A 483 -23.53 3.23 1.26
CA GLY A 483 -24.73 2.73 1.93
C GLY A 483 -25.08 1.24 1.77
N GLY A 484 -24.51 0.54 0.78
CA GLY A 484 -24.74 -0.89 0.55
C GLY A 484 -23.95 -1.82 1.50
N PRO A 485 -24.38 -3.06 1.79
CA PRO A 485 -23.65 -4.00 2.64
C PRO A 485 -22.45 -4.64 1.89
N VAL A 486 -21.47 -3.81 1.53
CA VAL A 486 -20.19 -4.24 0.94
C VAL A 486 -19.22 -4.60 2.04
N THR A 487 -18.67 -5.81 1.99
CA THR A 487 -17.66 -6.33 2.94
C THR A 487 -16.60 -7.14 2.22
N GLY A 488 -15.40 -7.23 2.79
CA GLY A 488 -14.24 -7.86 2.17
C GLY A 488 -13.78 -7.07 0.94
N VAL A 489 -13.21 -5.88 1.14
CA VAL A 489 -12.68 -5.05 0.05
C VAL A 489 -11.21 -4.72 0.27
N LYS A 490 -10.40 -4.91 -0.77
CA LYS A 490 -8.98 -4.55 -0.76
C LYS A 490 -8.69 -3.47 -1.81
N ILE A 491 -8.59 -2.23 -1.35
CA ILE A 491 -8.15 -1.09 -2.15
C ILE A 491 -6.62 -1.05 -2.09
N GLY A 492 -5.98 -1.62 -3.11
CA GLY A 492 -4.53 -1.68 -3.27
C GLY A 492 -3.93 -3.00 -2.77
N GLY A 493 -2.74 -2.95 -2.17
CA GLY A 493 -2.03 -4.14 -1.73
C GLY A 493 -0.65 -3.87 -1.15
N VAL A 494 0.18 -4.93 -1.09
CA VAL A 494 1.54 -4.90 -0.52
C VAL A 494 2.62 -5.13 -1.58
N THR A 495 2.30 -4.88 -2.85
CA THR A 495 3.28 -4.84 -3.95
C THR A 495 3.10 -3.58 -4.79
N LEU A 496 4.19 -3.14 -5.45
CA LEU A 496 4.15 -2.01 -6.39
C LEU A 496 3.24 -2.23 -7.60
N ALA A 497 2.81 -3.47 -7.86
CA ALA A 497 1.84 -3.79 -8.91
C ALA A 497 0.39 -3.56 -8.49
N ASP A 498 0.14 -3.46 -7.17
CA ASP A 498 -1.20 -3.32 -6.57
C ASP A 498 -1.54 -1.87 -6.22
N ARG A 499 -0.53 -0.99 -6.10
CA ARG A 499 -0.70 0.44 -5.80
C ARG A 499 -1.65 1.13 -6.78
N ASN A 500 -2.80 1.61 -6.29
CA ASN A 500 -3.59 2.58 -7.05
C ASN A 500 -2.98 3.98 -6.93
N ILE A 501 -3.21 4.81 -7.95
CA ILE A 501 -3.01 6.26 -7.93
C ILE A 501 -4.41 6.89 -7.98
N ILE A 502 -4.86 7.52 -6.89
CA ILE A 502 -6.23 8.04 -6.74
C ILE A 502 -6.16 9.55 -6.44
N SER A 503 -6.04 10.33 -7.50
CA SER A 503 -5.52 11.70 -7.44
C SER A 503 -6.21 12.58 -8.48
N GLY A 504 -6.42 13.87 -8.20
CA GLY A 504 -7.03 14.81 -9.14
C GLY A 504 -8.53 14.63 -9.39
N ASN A 505 -9.26 13.88 -8.56
CA ASN A 505 -10.71 13.67 -8.72
C ASN A 505 -11.53 14.85 -8.18
N GLY A 506 -12.73 15.02 -8.73
CA GLY A 506 -13.60 16.18 -8.51
C GLY A 506 -14.29 16.23 -7.15
N GLY A 507 -14.36 15.11 -6.43
CA GLY A 507 -14.82 15.01 -5.05
C GLY A 507 -13.75 14.38 -4.14
N GLU A 508 -14.13 13.36 -3.40
CA GLU A 508 -13.26 12.57 -2.53
C GLU A 508 -12.36 11.61 -3.34
N ALA A 509 -11.24 11.14 -2.79
CA ALA A 509 -10.51 10.03 -3.43
C ALA A 509 -11.19 8.68 -3.13
N VAL A 510 -11.49 8.43 -1.85
CA VAL A 510 -12.18 7.22 -1.37
C VAL A 510 -13.23 7.60 -0.33
N GLN A 511 -14.52 7.40 -0.64
CA GLN A 511 -15.66 7.55 0.27
C GLN A 511 -16.25 6.18 0.58
N LEU A 512 -16.33 5.84 1.88
CA LEU A 512 -16.86 4.57 2.40
C LEU A 512 -17.97 4.86 3.44
N SER A 513 -19.15 4.28 3.28
CA SER A 513 -20.33 4.60 4.11
C SER A 513 -21.16 3.35 4.44
N ASN A 514 -21.37 3.04 5.72
CA ASN A 514 -22.13 1.88 6.23
C ASN A 514 -21.51 0.51 5.89
N LEU A 515 -20.18 0.41 5.85
CA LEU A 515 -19.41 -0.76 5.40
C LEU A 515 -18.58 -1.40 6.52
N SER A 516 -18.08 -2.62 6.30
CA SER A 516 -17.02 -3.20 7.14
C SER A 516 -16.05 -4.11 6.39
N ASP A 517 -14.96 -4.51 7.05
CA ASP A 517 -13.93 -5.42 6.51
C ASP A 517 -13.29 -4.87 5.22
N ILE A 518 -12.57 -3.75 5.36
CA ILE A 518 -11.94 -3.03 4.24
C ILE A 518 -10.47 -2.70 4.54
N GLN A 519 -9.60 -3.06 3.59
CA GLN A 519 -8.17 -2.74 3.63
C GLN A 519 -7.81 -1.72 2.54
N ILE A 520 -7.31 -0.56 2.94
CA ILE A 520 -6.71 0.46 2.07
C ILE A 520 -5.19 0.36 2.25
N LEU A 521 -4.48 -0.22 1.27
CA LEU A 521 -3.05 -0.55 1.39
C LEU A 521 -2.22 -0.10 0.17
N GLY A 522 -1.06 0.50 0.42
CA GLY A 522 -0.02 0.72 -0.59
C GLY A 522 -0.31 1.80 -1.63
N ASN A 523 -1.44 2.52 -1.51
CA ASN A 523 -1.92 3.47 -2.50
C ASN A 523 -1.19 4.81 -2.43
N TYR A 524 -1.14 5.52 -3.56
CA TYR A 524 -0.89 6.96 -3.57
C TYR A 524 -2.22 7.68 -3.80
N ILE A 525 -2.56 8.60 -2.91
CA ILE A 525 -3.87 9.28 -2.87
C ILE A 525 -3.61 10.77 -2.82
N GLY A 526 -4.13 11.54 -3.79
CA GLY A 526 -3.87 12.98 -3.93
C GLY A 526 -2.41 13.35 -4.28
N VAL A 527 -1.59 12.36 -4.63
CA VAL A 527 -0.18 12.49 -5.03
C VAL A 527 0.03 11.80 -6.39
N GLY A 528 0.95 12.30 -7.20
CA GLY A 528 1.35 11.68 -8.46
C GLY A 528 2.15 10.38 -8.27
N GLN A 529 2.34 9.63 -9.35
CA GLN A 529 3.05 8.34 -9.32
C GLN A 529 4.53 8.46 -8.92
N ASP A 530 5.13 9.64 -9.05
CA ASP A 530 6.48 9.94 -8.54
C ASP A 530 6.58 9.83 -7.01
N GLY A 531 5.46 9.98 -6.30
CA GLY A 531 5.42 10.05 -4.84
C GLY A 531 5.94 11.38 -4.30
N SER A 532 5.85 12.46 -5.09
CA SER A 532 6.28 13.80 -4.68
C SER A 532 5.48 14.95 -5.30
N SER A 533 4.83 14.74 -6.45
CA SER A 533 4.02 15.78 -7.09
C SER A 533 2.62 15.83 -6.45
N PRO A 534 2.19 16.97 -5.88
CA PRO A 534 0.83 17.11 -5.35
C PRO A 534 -0.19 17.12 -6.50
N ILE A 535 -1.17 16.22 -6.45
CA ILE A 535 -2.29 16.14 -7.40
C ILE A 535 -3.56 15.86 -6.58
N THR A 536 -3.93 16.79 -5.70
CA THR A 536 -5.00 16.59 -4.72
C THR A 536 -6.36 16.36 -5.40
N ASN A 537 -7.24 15.66 -4.69
CA ASN A 537 -8.66 15.60 -5.03
C ASN A 537 -9.34 16.87 -4.43
N THR A 538 -10.52 17.26 -4.90
CA THR A 538 -11.16 18.52 -4.44
C THR A 538 -11.53 18.46 -2.95
N ASN A 539 -12.04 17.31 -2.51
CA ASN A 539 -12.44 17.05 -1.13
C ASN A 539 -11.41 16.13 -0.46
N ASN A 540 -11.81 15.51 0.65
CA ASN A 540 -10.94 14.71 1.50
C ASN A 540 -10.33 13.50 0.76
N ALA A 541 -9.11 13.12 1.13
CA ALA A 541 -8.43 12.00 0.48
C ALA A 541 -9.09 10.65 0.85
N VAL A 542 -9.42 10.43 2.11
CA VAL A 542 -10.30 9.32 2.54
C VAL A 542 -11.38 9.86 3.47
N ARG A 543 -12.63 9.42 3.28
CA ARG A 543 -13.77 9.76 4.14
C ARG A 543 -14.53 8.52 4.54
N LEU A 544 -14.67 8.31 5.85
CA LEU A 544 -15.33 7.17 6.47
C LEU A 544 -16.62 7.61 7.16
N SER A 545 -17.71 6.88 6.95
CA SER A 545 -19.03 7.19 7.50
C SER A 545 -19.70 5.94 8.06
N THR A 546 -19.74 5.81 9.39
CA THR A 546 -20.36 4.66 10.08
C THR A 546 -19.82 3.30 9.60
N VAL A 547 -18.52 3.06 9.79
CA VAL A 547 -17.82 1.86 9.31
C VAL A 547 -17.18 1.04 10.44
N SER A 548 -16.97 -0.27 10.24
CA SER A 548 -16.20 -1.10 11.17
C SER A 548 -15.07 -1.90 10.50
N ASP A 549 -14.07 -2.31 11.27
CA ASP A 549 -13.04 -3.27 10.81
C ASP A 549 -12.28 -2.76 9.57
N ILE A 550 -11.64 -1.59 9.70
CA ILE A 550 -10.98 -0.88 8.59
C ILE A 550 -9.47 -0.76 8.85
N ASP A 551 -8.66 -1.36 7.98
CA ASP A 551 -7.20 -1.21 7.92
C ASP A 551 -6.81 -0.14 6.88
N ILE A 552 -6.33 1.01 7.32
CA ILE A 552 -5.64 1.99 6.47
C ILE A 552 -4.14 1.86 6.73
N GLY A 553 -3.43 1.20 5.83
CA GLY A 553 -2.04 0.80 6.04
C GLY A 553 -1.91 -0.44 6.94
N ASN A 554 -0.69 -0.97 7.06
CA ASN A 554 -0.40 -2.15 7.89
C ASN A 554 1.03 -2.16 8.47
N GLY A 555 1.64 -0.99 8.65
CA GLY A 555 3.00 -0.81 9.16
C GLY A 555 4.12 -1.18 8.17
N SER A 556 3.85 -2.06 7.20
CA SER A 556 4.84 -2.43 6.19
C SER A 556 5.07 -1.31 5.18
N ALA A 557 6.32 -1.09 4.77
CA ALA A 557 6.69 -0.05 3.81
C ALA A 557 6.04 -0.20 2.41
N MET A 558 5.47 -1.37 2.09
CA MET A 558 4.70 -1.60 0.86
C MET A 558 3.18 -1.47 1.05
N GLY A 559 2.65 -1.71 2.26
CA GLY A 559 1.24 -1.49 2.59
C GLY A 559 0.93 -0.07 3.07
N ARG A 560 1.95 0.73 3.39
CA ARG A 560 1.88 2.19 3.59
C ARG A 560 1.15 2.90 2.45
N ASN A 561 0.12 3.67 2.78
CA ASN A 561 -0.42 4.66 1.85
C ASN A 561 0.39 5.97 1.94
N LEU A 562 0.46 6.69 0.82
CA LEU A 562 0.93 8.07 0.74
C LEU A 562 -0.28 8.95 0.43
N ILE A 563 -0.66 9.80 1.38
CA ILE A 563 -1.94 10.51 1.39
C ILE A 563 -1.69 12.02 1.42
N GLY A 564 -1.91 12.68 0.29
CA GLY A 564 -1.91 14.14 0.18
C GLY A 564 -3.34 14.67 0.08
N SER A 565 -3.68 15.68 0.88
CA SER A 565 -5.00 16.33 0.81
C SER A 565 -4.88 17.84 0.95
N SER A 566 -5.64 18.59 0.15
CA SER A 566 -5.83 20.05 0.32
C SER A 566 -6.92 20.40 1.34
N THR A 567 -7.65 19.40 1.84
CA THR A 567 -8.57 19.48 2.99
C THR A 567 -8.09 18.47 4.04
N VAL A 568 -8.97 17.69 4.66
CA VAL A 568 -8.60 16.60 5.58
C VAL A 568 -8.04 15.42 4.79
N ALA A 569 -6.99 14.76 5.30
CA ALA A 569 -6.45 13.55 4.66
C ALA A 569 -7.23 12.26 5.01
N ILE A 570 -7.60 12.04 6.28
CA ILE A 570 -8.63 11.04 6.65
C ILE A 570 -9.69 11.72 7.53
N GLN A 571 -10.96 11.69 7.12
CA GLN A 571 -12.08 12.18 7.94
C GLN A 571 -12.98 11.01 8.37
N MET A 572 -13.41 10.99 9.63
CA MET A 572 -14.29 9.97 10.20
C MET A 572 -15.57 10.59 10.76
N ILE A 573 -16.74 10.19 10.25
CA ILE A 573 -18.06 10.65 10.74
C ILE A 573 -18.99 9.49 11.10
N GLY A 574 -20.09 9.78 11.81
CA GLY A 574 -21.09 8.78 12.18
C GLY A 574 -20.66 7.92 13.37
N THR A 575 -20.87 6.60 13.31
CA THR A 575 -20.47 5.67 14.39
C THR A 575 -19.51 4.62 13.87
N ASN A 576 -18.23 4.74 14.19
CA ASN A 576 -17.16 3.89 13.66
C ASN A 576 -16.55 2.97 14.73
N SER A 577 -15.94 1.86 14.33
CA SER A 577 -15.33 0.91 15.27
C SER A 577 -14.22 0.04 14.68
N ALA A 578 -13.37 -0.52 15.54
CA ALA A 578 -12.26 -1.42 15.14
C ALA A 578 -11.41 -0.86 13.98
N LEU A 579 -10.93 0.38 14.15
CA LEU A 579 -10.16 1.10 13.13
C LEU A 579 -8.65 0.97 13.37
N SER A 580 -7.90 0.82 12.29
CA SER A 580 -6.44 0.69 12.29
C SER A 580 -5.85 1.62 11.22
N ILE A 581 -5.07 2.62 11.63
CA ILE A 581 -4.35 3.53 10.74
C ILE A 581 -2.86 3.32 10.98
N ASN A 582 -2.22 2.44 10.21
CA ASN A 582 -0.89 1.93 10.52
C ASN A 582 0.16 2.20 9.43
N GLY A 583 1.14 3.07 9.73
CA GLY A 583 2.36 3.25 8.97
C GLY A 583 2.24 4.16 7.74
N ASN A 584 1.23 5.01 7.66
CA ASN A 584 0.93 5.87 6.50
C ASN A 584 1.69 7.20 6.56
N TYR A 585 1.93 7.79 5.39
CA TYR A 585 2.59 9.09 5.24
C TYR A 585 1.58 10.13 4.75
N PHE A 586 1.43 11.23 5.49
CA PHE A 586 0.44 12.29 5.25
C PHE A 586 1.14 13.59 4.84
N ASN A 587 0.63 14.22 3.77
CA ASN A 587 1.10 15.48 3.15
C ASN A 587 2.61 15.57 2.86
N THR A 588 3.28 14.41 2.82
CA THR A 588 4.72 14.24 2.65
C THR A 588 5.07 13.55 1.34
N ASP A 589 6.35 13.59 0.98
CA ASP A 589 6.92 12.81 -0.10
C ASP A 589 7.04 11.32 0.28
N SER A 590 7.36 10.46 -0.70
CA SER A 590 7.52 9.03 -0.48
C SER A 590 8.66 8.63 0.48
N SER A 591 9.60 9.53 0.81
CA SER A 591 10.58 9.32 1.89
C SER A 591 10.04 9.66 3.28
N GLY A 592 8.97 10.47 3.37
CA GLY A 592 8.40 10.95 4.63
C GLY A 592 9.24 12.04 5.31
N ASN A 593 10.23 12.62 4.62
CA ASN A 593 11.16 13.62 5.18
C ASN A 593 11.05 14.99 4.48
N SER A 594 10.01 15.21 3.67
CA SER A 594 9.68 16.53 3.11
C SER A 594 8.18 16.66 2.90
N SER A 595 7.58 17.76 3.38
CA SER A 595 6.20 18.10 3.06
C SER A 595 6.09 18.55 1.60
N ILE A 596 5.04 18.09 0.91
CA ILE A 596 4.82 18.36 -0.53
C ILE A 596 3.62 19.28 -0.80
N LEU A 597 2.79 19.50 0.21
CA LEU A 597 1.60 20.36 0.19
C LEU A 597 1.15 20.66 1.63
N THR A 598 0.26 21.64 1.79
CA THR A 598 -0.38 21.99 3.05
C THR A 598 -1.84 21.54 3.04
N GLY A 599 -2.21 20.61 3.92
CA GLY A 599 -3.62 20.21 4.11
C GLY A 599 -4.34 21.02 5.18
N GLN A 600 -5.62 20.73 5.39
CA GLN A 600 -6.36 21.25 6.54
C GLN A 600 -5.91 20.47 7.79
N ASP A 601 -6.22 19.17 7.85
CA ASP A 601 -5.91 18.26 8.96
C ASP A 601 -5.33 16.94 8.44
N GLY A 602 -4.57 16.25 9.30
CA GLY A 602 -4.08 14.90 9.00
C GLY A 602 -5.19 13.86 9.18
N LEU A 603 -5.84 13.88 10.35
CA LEU A 603 -6.91 12.97 10.74
C LEU A 603 -7.97 13.73 11.54
N GLU A 604 -9.16 13.94 10.97
CA GLU A 604 -10.32 14.55 11.64
C GLU A 604 -11.28 13.46 12.13
N LEU A 605 -11.54 13.43 13.44
CA LEU A 605 -12.43 12.48 14.09
C LEU A 605 -13.69 13.19 14.59
N ASN A 606 -14.77 13.04 13.83
CA ASN A 606 -16.02 13.83 13.89
C ASN A 606 -17.24 12.89 13.93
N GLY A 607 -17.16 11.89 14.82
CA GLY A 607 -18.16 10.85 15.02
C GLY A 607 -17.89 10.05 16.30
N ALA A 608 -18.79 9.15 16.69
CA ALA A 608 -18.55 8.23 17.80
C ALA A 608 -17.60 7.10 17.37
N ILE A 609 -16.66 6.71 18.24
CA ILE A 609 -15.61 5.73 17.92
C ILE A 609 -15.44 4.69 19.05
N THR A 610 -15.32 3.41 18.70
CA THR A 610 -14.97 2.35 19.66
C THR A 610 -13.85 1.45 19.13
N THR A 611 -12.70 1.44 19.79
CA THR A 611 -11.41 0.89 19.32
C THR A 611 -10.86 1.60 18.09
N LEU A 612 -9.77 2.35 18.28
CA LEU A 612 -9.02 3.01 17.21
C LEU A 612 -7.52 2.92 17.53
N ASN A 613 -6.74 2.44 16.58
CA ASN A 613 -5.28 2.39 16.66
C ASN A 613 -4.67 3.29 15.58
N ILE A 614 -3.93 4.32 15.98
CA ILE A 614 -3.16 5.22 15.11
C ILE A 614 -1.68 4.91 15.36
N LEU A 615 -1.04 4.21 14.43
CA LEU A 615 0.26 3.56 14.64
C LEU A 615 1.29 3.96 13.56
N ASP A 616 2.54 4.24 13.93
CA ASP A 616 3.69 4.40 13.02
C ASP A 616 3.55 5.43 11.87
N ASN A 617 2.55 6.31 11.92
CA ASN A 617 2.29 7.27 10.85
C ASN A 617 3.28 8.45 10.87
N VAL A 618 3.50 9.09 9.72
CA VAL A 618 4.28 10.34 9.61
C VAL A 618 3.36 11.43 9.06
N MET A 619 3.22 12.53 9.80
CA MET A 619 2.29 13.62 9.48
C MET A 619 3.05 14.93 9.30
N GLY A 620 3.09 15.40 8.06
CA GLY A 620 3.71 16.65 7.65
C GLY A 620 2.83 17.88 7.83
N GLU A 621 2.86 18.77 6.84
CA GLU A 621 2.28 20.10 6.98
C GLU A 621 0.75 20.13 6.85
N VAL A 622 0.13 20.81 7.82
CA VAL A 622 -1.31 20.99 8.01
C VAL A 622 -1.56 22.38 8.59
N THR A 623 -2.69 23.02 8.29
CA THR A 623 -3.04 24.37 8.77
C THR A 623 -3.93 24.37 10.01
N GLN A 624 -4.54 23.21 10.30
CA GLN A 624 -5.17 22.84 11.55
C GLN A 624 -4.40 21.60 12.07
N ASP A 625 -5.05 20.64 12.70
CA ASP A 625 -4.38 19.71 13.61
C ASP A 625 -3.95 18.39 12.93
N LYS A 626 -2.84 17.79 13.38
CA LYS A 626 -2.34 16.54 12.78
C LYS A 626 -3.27 15.36 13.12
N ILE A 627 -3.78 15.32 14.35
CA ILE A 627 -4.86 14.45 14.80
C ILE A 627 -5.86 15.32 15.59
N GLU A 628 -7.11 15.40 15.15
CA GLU A 628 -8.15 16.25 15.75
C GLU A 628 -9.40 15.45 16.15
N PHE A 629 -9.79 15.49 17.44
CA PHE A 629 -11.08 14.96 17.91
C PHE A 629 -12.08 16.11 18.11
N TRP A 630 -13.14 16.16 17.31
CA TRP A 630 -14.07 17.30 17.18
C TRP A 630 -15.56 16.87 17.08
N GLY A 631 -16.49 17.78 17.40
CA GLY A 631 -17.92 17.61 17.07
C GLY A 631 -18.83 17.16 18.21
N GLY A 632 -18.32 16.98 19.44
CA GLY A 632 -19.14 16.67 20.61
C GLY A 632 -19.55 15.19 20.73
N HIS A 633 -18.70 14.29 20.25
CA HIS A 633 -18.91 12.84 20.26
C HIS A 633 -18.12 12.15 21.38
N THR A 634 -17.92 10.83 21.27
CA THR A 634 -17.18 10.04 22.26
C THR A 634 -16.27 9.01 21.58
N ALA A 635 -15.04 8.86 22.05
CA ALA A 635 -14.16 7.77 21.66
C ALA A 635 -13.75 6.89 22.85
N THR A 636 -13.65 5.58 22.64
CA THR A 636 -13.18 4.62 23.64
C THR A 636 -12.11 3.69 23.08
N GLY A 637 -11.09 3.35 23.88
CA GLY A 637 -9.99 2.48 23.46
C GLY A 637 -9.18 3.07 22.31
N VAL A 638 -8.60 4.24 22.55
CA VAL A 638 -7.83 5.01 21.55
C VAL A 638 -6.35 4.82 21.81
N THR A 639 -5.65 4.11 20.92
CA THR A 639 -4.20 3.90 20.99
C THR A 639 -3.51 4.76 19.94
N ILE A 640 -2.53 5.55 20.33
CA ILE A 640 -1.74 6.42 19.45
C ILE A 640 -0.27 6.14 19.75
N GLN A 641 0.45 5.40 18.91
CA GLN A 641 1.82 4.91 19.19
C GLN A 641 2.76 4.99 17.99
N GLY A 642 4.06 5.25 18.21
CA GLY A 642 5.12 5.29 17.19
C GLY A 642 5.02 6.40 16.13
N ASN A 643 3.97 7.23 16.18
CA ASN A 643 3.70 8.25 15.18
C ASN A 643 4.70 9.41 15.26
N LYS A 644 4.85 10.11 14.15
CA LYS A 644 5.75 11.25 13.97
C LYS A 644 4.93 12.45 13.52
N LEU A 645 4.65 13.32 14.48
CA LEU A 645 3.68 14.41 14.36
C LEU A 645 4.45 15.73 14.24
N GLY A 646 4.78 16.10 13.00
CA GLY A 646 5.58 17.29 12.66
C GLY A 646 7.07 17.07 12.41
N VAL A 647 7.54 15.85 12.64
CA VAL A 647 8.90 15.39 12.30
C VAL A 647 8.88 14.33 11.21
N GLY A 648 9.96 14.25 10.44
CA GLY A 648 10.14 13.32 9.33
C GLY A 648 10.14 11.85 9.76
N ALA A 649 10.08 10.96 8.78
CA ALA A 649 10.24 9.52 8.96
C ALA A 649 11.53 9.14 9.71
N ASP A 650 12.58 9.96 9.59
CA ASP A 650 13.85 9.84 10.32
C ASP A 650 13.76 10.21 11.82
N GLY A 651 12.66 10.82 12.27
CA GLY A 651 12.43 11.27 13.64
C GLY A 651 13.06 12.62 14.01
N VAL A 652 13.73 13.31 13.06
CA VAL A 652 14.53 14.52 13.35
C VAL A 652 14.36 15.66 12.35
N THR A 653 14.01 15.38 11.09
CA THR A 653 13.81 16.42 10.07
C THR A 653 12.50 17.16 10.36
N ASN A 654 12.52 18.48 10.58
CA ASN A 654 11.29 19.26 10.71
C ASN A 654 10.53 19.27 9.36
N ILE A 655 9.27 18.84 9.38
CA ILE A 655 8.36 18.85 8.22
C ILE A 655 7.08 19.71 8.46
N SER A 656 7.04 20.48 9.55
CA SER A 656 5.97 21.45 9.85
C SER A 656 6.36 22.85 9.34
N GLY A 657 5.77 23.30 8.22
CA GLY A 657 6.14 24.56 7.56
C GLY A 657 5.48 25.83 8.11
N GLY A 658 4.26 25.79 8.67
CA GLY A 658 3.72 26.92 9.44
C GLY A 658 2.22 26.92 9.75
N ILE A 659 1.86 27.73 10.76
CA ILE A 659 0.53 28.10 11.28
C ILE A 659 -0.42 27.00 11.79
N GLY A 660 -0.98 27.21 12.99
CA GLY A 660 -2.28 26.68 13.41
C GLY A 660 -2.37 25.24 13.93
N ALA A 661 -1.31 24.45 13.81
CA ALA A 661 -1.32 23.01 14.08
C ALA A 661 -0.76 22.60 15.45
N ALA A 662 -1.54 21.91 16.27
CA ALA A 662 -1.06 21.04 17.34
C ALA A 662 -0.63 19.65 16.79
N GLY A 663 0.07 18.87 17.61
CA GLY A 663 0.39 17.47 17.28
C GLY A 663 -0.83 16.56 17.46
N LEU A 664 -1.51 16.67 18.60
CA LEU A 664 -2.79 16.02 18.90
C LEU A 664 -3.72 17.02 19.59
N ARG A 665 -4.97 17.09 19.15
CA ARG A 665 -6.00 17.94 19.76
C ARG A 665 -7.28 17.18 20.10
N ILE A 666 -7.81 17.44 21.29
CA ILE A 666 -9.13 16.96 21.73
C ILE A 666 -9.99 18.15 22.15
N TRP A 667 -10.98 18.51 21.32
CA TRP A 667 -11.84 19.69 21.51
C TRP A 667 -12.93 19.50 22.55
N ALA A 668 -13.28 20.60 23.23
CA ALA A 668 -14.39 20.69 24.18
C ALA A 668 -15.67 19.99 23.72
N GLY A 669 -16.13 19.08 24.57
CA GLY A 669 -17.35 18.29 24.37
C GLY A 669 -17.12 16.93 23.73
N TYR A 670 -15.96 16.65 23.13
CA TYR A 670 -15.61 15.32 22.63
C TYR A 670 -14.95 14.50 23.74
N ALA A 671 -15.64 13.53 24.34
CA ALA A 671 -15.08 12.78 25.48
C ALA A 671 -14.24 11.58 25.01
N VAL A 672 -13.04 11.39 25.56
CA VAL A 672 -12.15 10.27 25.21
C VAL A 672 -11.82 9.46 26.47
N THR A 673 -12.03 8.14 26.42
CA THR A 673 -11.83 7.27 27.61
C THR A 673 -11.01 6.04 27.28
N GLY A 674 -9.99 5.77 28.10
CA GLY A 674 -8.95 4.79 27.75
C GLY A 674 -8.14 5.27 26.55
N LEU A 675 -7.58 6.47 26.65
CA LEU A 675 -6.50 6.94 25.77
C LEU A 675 -5.20 6.24 26.16
N THR A 676 -4.41 5.85 25.16
CA THR A 676 -3.02 5.40 25.33
C THR A 676 -2.18 6.14 24.29
N LEU A 677 -1.61 7.27 24.70
CA LEU A 677 -0.72 8.09 23.88
C LEU A 677 0.72 7.72 24.21
N GLY A 678 1.34 6.95 23.32
CA GLY A 678 2.68 6.40 23.49
C GLY A 678 2.66 5.06 24.22
N GLY A 679 3.80 4.67 24.79
CA GLY A 679 3.97 3.42 25.51
C GLY A 679 5.37 3.29 26.10
N SER A 680 5.67 2.14 26.70
CA SER A 680 6.95 1.89 27.38
C SER A 680 7.83 0.84 26.68
N GLY A 681 7.31 0.20 25.63
CA GLY A 681 8.06 -0.66 24.72
C GLY A 681 8.83 0.11 23.66
N GLU A 682 9.83 -0.56 23.08
CA GLU A 682 10.64 -0.02 21.98
C GLU A 682 9.77 0.31 20.76
N GLY A 683 9.72 1.60 20.40
CA GLY A 683 8.91 2.10 19.28
C GLY A 683 7.47 2.50 19.60
N GLU A 684 6.98 2.27 20.84
CA GLU A 684 5.60 2.65 21.20
C GLU A 684 5.44 4.17 21.39
N GLY A 685 6.48 4.87 21.86
CA GLY A 685 6.46 6.32 22.05
C GLY A 685 6.32 7.11 20.73
N ASN A 686 5.45 8.12 20.71
CA ASN A 686 5.33 9.04 19.58
C ASN A 686 6.43 10.11 19.63
N VAL A 687 6.80 10.67 18.48
CA VAL A 687 7.66 11.86 18.38
C VAL A 687 6.81 13.02 17.89
N ILE A 688 6.58 14.00 18.75
CA ILE A 688 5.62 15.10 18.57
C ILE A 688 6.39 16.41 18.66
N GLY A 689 6.67 17.05 17.53
CA GLY A 689 7.53 18.24 17.58
C GLY A 689 7.49 19.15 16.36
N ASN A 690 7.98 20.37 16.57
CA ASN A 690 7.88 21.49 15.62
C ASN A 690 6.43 21.95 15.34
N ASN A 691 5.48 21.61 16.21
CA ASN A 691 4.08 22.03 16.08
C ASN A 691 3.93 23.54 16.32
N GLN A 692 2.89 24.13 15.74
CA GLN A 692 2.63 25.57 15.70
C GLN A 692 1.66 26.03 16.79
N LEU A 693 1.13 25.08 17.54
CA LEU A 693 0.51 25.17 18.86
C LEU A 693 1.21 24.11 19.75
N SER A 694 0.63 23.84 20.91
CA SER A 694 1.05 22.85 21.89
C SER A 694 1.24 21.44 21.28
N GLY A 695 2.17 20.65 21.81
CA GLY A 695 2.43 19.29 21.32
C GLY A 695 1.18 18.39 21.43
N VAL A 696 0.54 18.44 22.60
CA VAL A 696 -0.76 17.80 22.89
C VAL A 696 -1.69 18.83 23.54
N TYR A 697 -2.93 18.95 23.07
CA TYR A 697 -3.92 19.92 23.54
C TYR A 697 -5.22 19.21 23.94
N VAL A 698 -5.68 19.37 25.20
CA VAL A 698 -6.85 18.67 25.75
C VAL A 698 -7.83 19.62 26.45
N ASP A 699 -8.88 20.00 25.72
CA ASP A 699 -9.97 20.89 26.18
C ASP A 699 -11.26 20.11 26.51
N SER A 700 -11.17 18.79 26.67
CA SER A 700 -12.33 17.93 26.92
C SER A 700 -12.10 16.82 27.95
N ALA A 701 -13.22 16.26 28.44
CA ALA A 701 -13.26 15.17 29.40
C ALA A 701 -12.52 13.93 28.86
N THR A 702 -11.28 13.75 29.30
CA THR A 702 -10.31 12.82 28.73
C THR A 702 -9.68 11.99 29.85
N SER A 703 -9.55 10.67 29.67
CA SER A 703 -8.86 9.81 30.65
C SER A 703 -8.03 8.72 29.98
N GLY A 704 -6.85 8.45 30.55
CA GLY A 704 -5.88 7.50 30.02
C GLY A 704 -4.43 7.83 30.40
N ASP A 705 -3.50 7.24 29.66
CA ASP A 705 -2.05 7.39 29.85
C ASP A 705 -1.42 8.16 28.68
N ILE A 706 -0.52 9.10 29.00
CA ILE A 706 0.45 9.74 28.11
C ILE A 706 1.84 9.31 28.60
N VAL A 707 2.51 8.42 27.87
CA VAL A 707 3.71 7.72 28.36
C VAL A 707 4.77 7.49 27.28
N GLY A 708 6.04 7.72 27.61
CA GLY A 708 7.18 7.41 26.74
C GLY A 708 7.29 8.19 25.43
N ASN A 709 6.53 9.28 25.26
CA ASN A 709 6.59 10.13 24.08
C ASN A 709 7.82 11.05 24.12
N THR A 710 8.26 11.53 22.96
CA THR A 710 9.25 12.60 22.82
C THR A 710 8.54 13.85 22.28
N ILE A 711 8.41 14.90 23.10
CA ILE A 711 7.58 16.08 22.81
C ILE A 711 8.43 17.35 22.88
N TYR A 712 8.75 17.95 21.73
CA TYR A 712 9.80 18.97 21.68
C TYR A 712 9.63 20.04 20.59
N ALA A 713 10.24 21.21 20.81
CA ALA A 713 10.28 22.32 19.85
C ALA A 713 8.91 22.79 19.35
N ASN A 714 7.86 22.66 20.17
CA ASN A 714 6.53 23.20 19.86
C ASN A 714 6.48 24.70 20.17
N VAL A 715 5.60 25.44 19.47
CA VAL A 715 5.51 26.91 19.55
C VAL A 715 4.71 27.41 20.77
N ASP A 716 3.97 26.52 21.42
CA ASP A 716 3.37 26.69 22.76
C ASP A 716 3.92 25.57 23.68
N ASP A 717 3.13 25.06 24.62
CA ASP A 717 3.50 24.06 25.61
C ASP A 717 3.82 22.67 25.03
N GLY A 718 4.47 21.83 25.83
CA GLY A 718 4.60 20.40 25.53
C GLY A 718 3.25 19.68 25.55
N ILE A 719 2.53 19.78 26.69
CA ILE A 719 1.19 19.23 26.91
C ILE A 719 0.33 20.28 27.62
N GLU A 720 -0.79 20.66 27.02
CA GLU A 720 -1.75 21.65 27.56
C GLU A 720 -3.08 20.95 27.88
N ILE A 721 -3.58 21.08 29.12
CA ILE A 721 -4.84 20.47 29.55
C ILE A 721 -5.75 21.53 30.16
N LEU A 722 -6.68 22.04 29.35
CA LEU A 722 -7.67 23.05 29.76
C LEU A 722 -8.88 22.44 30.49
N SER A 723 -9.15 21.15 30.29
CA SER A 723 -10.38 20.52 30.79
C SER A 723 -10.34 20.25 32.29
N THR A 724 -11.22 20.92 33.03
CA THR A 724 -11.50 20.67 34.45
C THR A 724 -12.18 19.32 34.75
N THR A 725 -12.16 18.40 33.79
CA THR A 725 -12.68 17.03 33.88
C THR A 725 -11.76 16.00 33.21
N ALA A 726 -10.54 16.39 32.84
CA ALA A 726 -9.51 15.46 32.37
C ALA A 726 -8.76 14.84 33.55
N ALA A 727 -8.46 13.55 33.43
CA ALA A 727 -7.75 12.73 34.40
C ALA A 727 -6.73 11.85 33.65
N LEU A 728 -5.58 12.45 33.37
CA LEU A 728 -4.52 11.91 32.52
C LEU A 728 -3.24 11.67 33.32
N ALA A 729 -2.70 10.46 33.20
CA ALA A 729 -1.40 10.11 33.74
C ALA A 729 -0.29 10.48 32.73
N ILE A 730 0.74 11.20 33.16
CA ILE A 730 1.76 11.82 32.28
C ILE A 730 3.17 11.47 32.79
N TYR A 731 3.68 10.27 32.50
CA TYR A 731 4.91 9.75 33.13
C TYR A 731 5.91 9.16 32.13
N GLY A 732 7.21 9.32 32.42
CA GLY A 732 8.29 8.78 31.60
C GLY A 732 8.36 9.34 30.16
N ASN A 733 7.73 10.48 29.89
CA ASN A 733 7.87 11.20 28.61
C ASN A 733 9.19 12.01 28.62
N SER A 734 9.75 12.25 27.44
CA SER A 734 10.81 13.23 27.22
C SER A 734 10.16 14.50 26.68
N ILE A 735 10.11 15.58 27.47
CA ILE A 735 9.46 16.85 27.13
C ILE A 735 10.48 17.98 27.29
N TYR A 736 10.85 18.66 26.21
CA TYR A 736 11.97 19.63 26.23
C TYR A 736 12.01 20.58 25.03
N ASN A 737 12.67 21.73 25.19
CA ASN A 737 12.81 22.80 24.19
C ASN A 737 11.47 23.29 23.61
N ASN A 738 10.37 23.20 24.35
CA ASN A 738 9.11 23.84 23.95
C ASN A 738 9.20 25.37 24.21
N ALA A 739 8.29 26.15 23.64
CA ALA A 739 8.31 27.61 23.79
C ALA A 739 7.38 28.11 24.91
N GLY A 740 6.35 27.34 25.24
CA GLY A 740 5.68 27.35 26.54
C GLY A 740 6.35 26.38 27.53
N ILE A 741 5.64 25.99 28.59
CA ILE A 741 6.12 25.05 29.60
C ILE A 741 5.90 23.59 29.17
N GLY A 742 6.56 22.64 29.84
CA GLY A 742 6.47 21.22 29.47
C GLY A 742 5.07 20.62 29.66
N ILE A 743 4.37 21.04 30.72
CA ILE A 743 2.97 20.68 31.02
C ILE A 743 2.29 21.93 31.61
N ASP A 744 1.17 22.38 31.07
CA ASP A 744 0.25 23.38 31.70
C ASP A 744 -1.10 22.72 32.03
N LEU A 745 -1.54 22.86 33.28
CA LEU A 745 -2.81 22.34 33.82
C LEU A 745 -3.88 23.44 33.96
N GLY A 746 -4.01 24.31 32.97
CA GLY A 746 -5.11 25.25 32.89
C GLY A 746 -4.81 26.40 31.95
N THR A 747 -4.87 27.63 32.46
CA THR A 747 -4.57 28.85 31.68
C THR A 747 -3.76 29.84 32.52
N THR A 748 -2.99 29.31 33.46
CA THR A 748 -2.33 30.07 34.53
C THR A 748 -0.83 30.19 34.33
N GLY A 749 -0.22 29.37 33.47
CA GLY A 749 1.12 28.89 33.73
C GLY A 749 1.15 28.07 35.02
N VAL A 750 2.36 27.81 35.49
CA VAL A 750 2.65 26.87 36.57
C VAL A 750 1.72 26.99 37.78
N THR A 751 1.06 25.88 38.15
CA THR A 751 0.19 25.80 39.31
C THR A 751 0.99 26.03 40.61
N ALA A 752 0.31 26.59 41.61
CA ALA A 752 0.94 26.86 42.90
C ALA A 752 0.54 25.76 43.88
N ASN A 753 1.53 25.02 44.43
CA ASN A 753 1.26 24.05 45.49
C ASN A 753 0.44 24.67 46.62
N ASP A 754 -0.73 24.10 46.87
CA ASP A 754 -1.63 24.49 47.95
C ASP A 754 -1.43 23.59 49.20
N ALA A 755 -2.40 23.56 50.14
CA ALA A 755 -2.26 22.84 51.40
C ALA A 755 -3.33 21.73 51.54
N ASP A 756 -2.89 20.50 51.82
CA ASP A 756 -3.69 19.28 51.86
C ASP A 756 -4.32 18.84 50.49
N ASP A 757 -3.85 19.40 49.36
CA ASP A 757 -4.27 19.24 47.93
C ASP A 757 -5.72 18.87 47.60
N GLY A 758 -6.66 19.59 48.23
CA GLY A 758 -8.10 19.39 48.06
C GLY A 758 -8.72 20.01 46.80
N ASP A 759 -7.92 20.31 45.77
CA ASP A 759 -8.30 21.18 44.65
C ASP A 759 -9.07 20.46 43.52
N THR A 760 -9.58 21.22 42.54
CA THR A 760 -10.35 20.66 41.42
C THR A 760 -10.07 21.38 40.10
N GLY A 761 -9.64 20.64 39.07
CA GLY A 761 -9.29 21.19 37.77
C GLY A 761 -8.79 20.13 36.81
N ALA A 762 -7.96 20.53 35.84
CA ALA A 762 -7.24 19.57 35.00
C ALA A 762 -6.31 18.74 35.89
N ASN A 763 -6.42 17.42 35.83
CA ASN A 763 -5.69 16.52 36.74
C ASN A 763 -5.85 16.87 38.25
N ASP A 764 -7.00 17.40 38.67
CA ASP A 764 -7.25 17.94 40.02
C ASP A 764 -6.23 19.02 40.48
N LEU A 765 -5.43 19.60 39.55
CA LEU A 765 -4.32 20.52 39.81
C LEU A 765 -3.22 19.98 40.74
N LEU A 766 -3.07 18.65 40.80
CA LEU A 766 -2.22 17.90 41.74
C LEU A 766 -0.83 18.52 42.00
N ASN A 767 -0.43 18.60 43.27
CA ASN A 767 0.84 19.22 43.69
C ASN A 767 2.10 18.43 43.25
N PHE A 768 3.15 19.15 42.84
CA PHE A 768 4.48 18.60 42.53
C PHE A 768 5.39 18.54 43.77
N PRO A 769 6.45 17.70 43.79
CA PRO A 769 7.35 17.62 44.95
C PRO A 769 8.22 18.89 45.10
N VAL A 770 8.61 19.19 46.34
CA VAL A 770 9.51 20.29 46.70
C VAL A 770 10.80 19.69 47.27
N PHE A 771 11.87 19.69 46.47
CA PHE A 771 13.16 19.13 46.88
C PHE A 771 13.85 19.95 47.98
N ASN A 772 14.31 19.26 49.02
CA ASN A 772 15.19 19.78 50.06
C ASN A 772 16.65 19.50 49.72
N ALA A 773 16.95 18.26 49.30
CA ALA A 773 18.27 17.79 48.88
C ALA A 773 18.14 16.71 47.78
N LEU A 774 19.08 16.68 46.85
CA LEU A 774 19.12 15.69 45.77
C LEU A 774 20.56 15.48 45.27
N SER A 775 21.08 14.26 45.39
CA SER A 775 22.46 13.91 44.99
C SER A 775 22.56 12.52 44.35
N GLY A 776 23.68 12.26 43.65
CA GLY A 776 23.94 10.98 42.99
C GLY A 776 25.30 10.37 43.34
N ASP A 777 25.32 9.05 43.51
CA ASP A 777 26.50 8.19 43.55
C ASP A 777 26.40 7.15 42.43
N GLY A 778 27.14 7.37 41.34
CA GLY A 778 27.00 6.58 40.12
C GLY A 778 25.55 6.62 39.61
N THR A 779 24.88 5.46 39.54
CA THR A 779 23.46 5.35 39.18
C THR A 779 22.51 5.32 40.38
N THR A 780 23.00 5.53 41.61
CA THR A 780 22.15 5.64 42.80
C THR A 780 21.81 7.10 43.05
N ILE A 781 20.51 7.42 43.07
CA ILE A 781 19.99 8.76 43.32
C ILE A 781 19.44 8.80 44.75
N PHE A 782 19.93 9.72 45.57
CA PHE A 782 19.46 10.00 46.93
C PHE A 782 18.56 11.23 46.91
N TYR A 783 17.36 11.11 47.49
CA TYR A 783 16.35 12.16 47.49
C TYR A 783 15.91 12.54 48.91
N ASP A 784 15.65 13.83 49.10
CA ASP A 784 14.89 14.41 50.20
C ASP A 784 13.93 15.44 49.59
N PHE A 785 12.62 15.18 49.66
CA PHE A 785 11.61 16.14 49.23
C PHE A 785 10.40 16.16 50.16
N ASN A 786 9.71 17.29 50.20
CA ASN A 786 8.37 17.40 50.73
C ASN A 786 7.34 17.22 49.61
N LEU A 787 6.22 16.58 49.92
CA LEU A 787 5.07 16.44 49.04
C LEU A 787 3.82 16.67 49.90
N ASP A 788 2.99 17.62 49.51
CA ASP A 788 1.70 17.90 50.15
C ASP A 788 0.59 17.48 49.19
N THR A 789 -0.11 16.38 49.51
CA THR A 789 -1.26 15.89 48.75
C THR A 789 -2.32 15.25 49.65
N VAL A 790 -3.51 14.97 49.12
CA VAL A 790 -4.53 14.17 49.78
C VAL A 790 -4.07 12.74 50.12
N SER A 791 -4.79 12.11 51.03
CA SER A 791 -4.53 10.74 51.49
C SER A 791 -4.89 9.71 50.43
N ASN A 792 -3.91 8.96 49.91
CA ASN A 792 -4.15 7.89 48.93
C ASN A 792 -3.64 6.53 49.42
N ALA A 793 -4.56 5.56 49.55
CA ALA A 793 -4.26 4.20 49.96
C ALA A 793 -3.38 3.41 48.97
N ASN A 794 -3.31 3.82 47.70
CA ASN A 794 -2.39 3.27 46.70
C ASN A 794 -1.04 4.03 46.63
N GLY A 795 -0.95 5.20 47.29
CA GLY A 795 0.19 6.10 47.19
C GLY A 795 0.24 6.95 45.92
N TYR A 796 1.40 7.55 45.71
CA TYR A 796 1.75 8.36 44.54
C TYR A 796 3.03 7.82 43.92
N ARG A 797 3.22 8.10 42.64
CA ARG A 797 4.47 7.91 41.91
C ARG A 797 5.11 9.27 41.75
N VAL A 798 6.42 9.39 41.92
CA VAL A 798 7.18 10.60 41.61
C VAL A 798 8.25 10.24 40.59
N ASP A 799 8.13 10.78 39.37
CA ASP A 799 9.11 10.63 38.29
C ASP A 799 10.10 11.80 38.33
N LEU A 800 11.40 11.52 38.17
CA LEU A 800 12.47 12.51 38.14
C LEU A 800 13.07 12.61 36.74
N TYR A 801 13.45 13.82 36.32
CA TYR A 801 13.98 14.11 34.99
C TYR A 801 15.19 15.04 35.08
N VAL A 802 16.29 14.73 34.39
CA VAL A 802 17.43 15.65 34.22
C VAL A 802 17.27 16.45 32.94
N ASN A 803 17.59 17.74 33.01
CA ASN A 803 17.44 18.73 31.95
C ASN A 803 18.80 19.36 31.60
N ALA A 804 19.12 19.49 30.31
CA ALA A 804 20.35 20.17 29.86
C ALA A 804 20.31 21.69 30.04
N ALA A 805 19.13 22.26 30.26
CA ALA A 805 18.90 23.66 30.63
C ALA A 805 17.63 23.78 31.49
N ALA A 806 17.58 24.77 32.39
CA ALA A 806 16.35 25.11 33.10
C ALA A 806 15.42 25.96 32.20
N ASP A 807 14.12 25.69 32.27
CA ASP A 807 13.07 26.49 31.65
C ASP A 807 13.08 27.96 32.15
N PRO A 808 12.71 28.97 31.33
CA PRO A 808 12.68 30.38 31.74
C PRO A 808 11.75 30.73 32.91
N THR A 809 10.74 29.92 33.24
CA THR A 809 9.92 30.05 34.45
C THR A 809 10.64 29.58 35.72
N GLY A 810 11.66 28.72 35.57
CA GLY A 810 12.32 28.01 36.65
C GLY A 810 11.72 26.65 36.99
N TYR A 811 10.61 26.24 36.36
CA TYR A 811 9.93 24.96 36.57
C TYR A 811 10.03 24.09 35.32
N GLY A 812 10.45 22.83 35.49
CA GLY A 812 10.63 21.91 34.36
C GLY A 812 11.69 22.34 33.32
N GLU A 813 11.68 21.81 32.10
CA GLU A 813 10.80 20.76 31.57
C GLU A 813 11.21 19.35 32.08
N GLY A 814 11.17 18.30 31.26
CA GLY A 814 11.57 16.94 31.62
C GLY A 814 12.24 16.21 30.46
N GLU A 815 13.45 16.62 30.10
CA GLU A 815 14.16 16.16 28.92
C GLU A 815 14.53 14.67 29.00
N THR A 816 15.19 14.24 30.08
CA THR A 816 15.67 12.86 30.23
C THR A 816 15.18 12.25 31.54
N HIS A 817 14.22 11.33 31.43
CA HIS A 817 13.67 10.59 32.57
C HIS A 817 14.74 9.71 33.27
N LEU A 818 14.98 9.99 34.55
CA LEU A 818 15.93 9.29 35.41
C LEU A 818 15.35 8.02 36.03
N GLY A 819 14.04 7.94 36.18
CA GLY A 819 13.34 6.90 36.94
C GLY A 819 12.35 7.50 37.93
N PHE A 820 11.68 6.63 38.70
CA PHE A 820 10.60 7.02 39.59
C PHE A 820 10.67 6.32 40.95
N VAL A 821 9.96 6.88 41.94
CA VAL A 821 9.75 6.29 43.27
C VAL A 821 8.26 6.18 43.59
N ASP A 822 7.86 5.08 44.25
CA ASP A 822 6.51 4.88 44.77
C ASP A 822 6.43 5.32 46.25
N ILE A 823 5.59 6.30 46.55
CA ILE A 823 5.44 6.94 47.86
C ILE A 823 4.08 6.59 48.48
N ALA A 824 4.06 5.95 49.65
CA ALA A 824 2.84 5.76 50.43
C ALA A 824 2.51 7.04 51.22
N HIS A 825 1.39 7.69 50.88
CA HIS A 825 1.06 9.04 51.35
C HIS A 825 -0.21 9.08 52.22
N SER A 826 -0.11 9.62 53.44
CA SER A 826 -1.23 9.63 54.40
C SER A 826 -2.09 10.91 54.37
N GLY A 827 -1.68 11.94 53.63
CA GLY A 827 -2.37 13.24 53.55
C GLY A 827 -1.59 14.37 54.21
N GLY A 828 -1.58 15.55 53.58
CA GLY A 828 -0.91 16.78 54.03
C GLY A 828 0.59 16.83 53.69
N ASP A 829 1.25 17.95 53.96
CA ASP A 829 2.71 18.14 53.78
C ASP A 829 3.53 17.10 54.56
N LEU A 830 4.18 16.20 53.82
CA LEU A 830 5.01 15.12 54.35
C LEU A 830 6.37 15.07 53.68
N ASN A 831 7.42 14.91 54.50
CA ASN A 831 8.79 14.72 54.05
C ASN A 831 9.08 13.24 53.71
N PHE A 832 9.73 13.01 52.57
CA PHE A 832 10.15 11.69 52.11
C PHE A 832 11.63 11.70 51.76
N THR A 833 12.37 10.81 52.42
CA THR A 833 13.81 10.58 52.20
C THR A 833 14.08 9.15 51.76
N GLY A 834 15.04 8.95 50.87
CA GLY A 834 15.40 7.61 50.40
C GLY A 834 16.43 7.59 49.27
N SER A 835 16.48 6.47 48.56
CA SER A 835 17.26 6.34 47.33
C SER A 835 16.67 5.31 46.38
N PHE A 836 16.97 5.45 45.08
CA PHE A 836 16.65 4.48 44.04
C PHE A 836 17.82 4.32 43.07
N THR A 837 17.77 3.29 42.22
CA THR A 837 18.71 3.14 41.10
C THR A 837 18.08 3.74 39.85
N GLY A 838 18.65 4.83 39.36
CA GLY A 838 18.21 5.51 38.15
C GLY A 838 18.61 4.76 36.88
N LEU A 839 17.92 5.10 35.78
CA LEU A 839 18.26 4.72 34.41
C LEU A 839 19.59 5.35 33.97
N LEU A 840 19.88 6.54 34.50
CA LEU A 840 21.14 7.26 34.41
C LEU A 840 21.56 7.72 35.81
N GLY A 841 22.83 8.08 35.95
CA GLY A 841 23.33 8.80 37.11
C GLY A 841 23.09 10.30 37.00
N ILE A 842 23.09 10.98 38.14
CA ILE A 842 23.18 12.45 38.23
C ILE A 842 24.48 12.82 38.94
N THR A 843 25.00 13.98 38.59
CA THR A 843 26.25 14.57 39.09
C THR A 843 26.00 16.01 39.52
N GLN A 844 26.84 16.53 40.42
CA GLN A 844 26.71 17.90 40.94
C GLN A 844 26.54 18.93 39.81
N GLU A 845 25.67 19.92 40.03
CA GLU A 845 25.24 20.96 39.08
C GLU A 845 24.26 20.48 37.97
N ASP A 846 23.93 19.19 37.88
CA ASP A 846 22.81 18.73 37.04
C ASP A 846 21.49 19.35 37.52
N ILE A 847 20.64 19.73 36.56
CA ILE A 847 19.35 20.38 36.78
C ILE A 847 18.26 19.30 36.73
N VAL A 848 17.52 19.12 37.82
CA VAL A 848 16.48 18.08 37.94
C VAL A 848 15.12 18.68 38.25
N SER A 849 14.10 18.22 37.52
CA SER A 849 12.68 18.43 37.82
C SER A 849 12.00 17.10 38.18
N ALA A 850 10.77 17.16 38.68
CA ALA A 850 9.96 15.97 38.94
C ALA A 850 8.46 16.22 38.77
N THR A 851 7.69 15.15 38.55
CA THR A 851 6.22 15.18 38.48
C THR A 851 5.61 14.18 39.47
N THR A 852 4.56 14.56 40.19
CA THR A 852 3.74 13.64 40.99
C THR A 852 2.65 13.02 40.11
N THR A 853 2.51 11.70 40.10
CA THR A 853 1.41 10.98 39.45
C THR A 853 0.61 10.19 40.47
N ARG A 854 -0.72 10.39 40.53
CA ARG A 854 -1.60 9.69 41.47
C ARG A 854 -1.80 8.23 41.05
N LYS A 855 -1.73 7.31 42.02
CA LYS A 855 -1.91 5.86 41.76
C LYS A 855 -3.37 5.45 41.98
N THR A 856 -3.97 4.82 40.97
CA THR A 856 -5.29 4.16 41.08
C THR A 856 -5.16 2.68 41.45
N GLY A 857 -3.95 2.11 41.32
CA GLY A 857 -3.60 0.74 41.71
C GLY A 857 -2.09 0.53 41.71
N ALA A 858 -1.64 -0.73 41.71
CA ALA A 858 -0.21 -1.07 41.78
C ALA A 858 0.60 -0.57 40.56
N SER A 859 -0.02 -0.61 39.37
CA SER A 859 0.57 -0.22 38.09
C SER A 859 -0.48 0.43 37.18
N SER A 860 -1.39 1.18 37.79
CA SER A 860 -2.40 1.99 37.11
C SER A 860 -2.47 3.35 37.79
N TYR A 861 -2.69 4.38 36.99
CA TYR A 861 -2.52 5.78 37.38
C TYR A 861 -3.76 6.58 36.98
N ASP A 862 -3.81 7.81 37.46
CA ASP A 862 -4.62 8.89 36.88
C ASP A 862 -3.79 10.18 36.97
N ASN A 863 -4.43 11.32 37.24
CA ASN A 863 -3.88 12.65 37.41
C ASN A 863 -2.36 12.76 37.70
N THR A 864 -1.67 13.55 36.87
CA THR A 864 -0.28 13.95 37.07
C THR A 864 -0.16 15.47 37.20
N SER A 865 0.71 15.93 38.09
CA SER A 865 1.10 17.33 38.27
C SER A 865 1.84 17.88 37.04
N GLU A 866 2.06 19.18 37.03
CA GLU A 866 3.11 19.79 36.21
C GLU A 866 4.51 19.45 36.76
N PHE A 867 5.56 19.97 36.11
CA PHE A 867 6.93 19.83 36.57
C PHE A 867 7.24 20.72 37.79
N SER A 868 7.95 20.16 38.76
CA SER A 868 8.46 20.89 39.92
C SER A 868 9.39 22.04 39.54
N LEU A 869 9.61 22.93 40.52
CA LEU A 869 10.73 23.87 40.49
C LEU A 869 12.03 23.08 40.26
N ASN A 870 12.90 23.56 39.37
CA ASN A 870 14.17 22.92 39.09
C ASN A 870 15.09 22.96 40.33
N TYR A 871 15.60 21.78 40.71
CA TYR A 871 16.63 21.63 41.72
C TYR A 871 18.01 21.49 41.05
N THR A 872 18.99 22.26 41.51
CA THR A 872 20.40 22.07 41.12
C THR A 872 21.03 21.10 42.10
N THR A 873 21.42 19.93 41.62
CA THR A 873 21.86 18.80 42.45
C THR A 873 23.05 19.11 43.35
N ASP A 874 22.99 18.56 44.56
CA ASP A 874 24.02 18.66 45.58
C ASP A 874 25.28 17.88 45.20
N ALA A 875 26.40 18.35 45.72
CA ALA A 875 27.63 17.59 45.75
C ALA A 875 27.46 16.34 46.64
N ALA A 876 27.78 15.15 46.11
CA ALA A 876 27.75 13.91 46.89
C ALA A 876 28.96 13.82 47.85
N THR A 877 28.76 13.16 49.00
CA THR A 877 29.83 12.82 49.95
C THR A 877 30.15 11.33 49.81
N GLU A 878 31.38 10.99 49.42
CA GLU A 878 31.85 9.60 49.28
C GLU A 878 33.13 9.38 50.09
N LEU A 879 33.07 8.48 51.08
CA LEU A 879 34.21 8.12 51.93
C LEU A 879 34.75 6.73 51.59
N THR A 880 35.97 6.66 51.07
CA THR A 880 36.70 5.40 50.93
C THR A 880 37.62 5.16 52.14
N ALA A 881 37.92 3.90 52.44
CA ALA A 881 38.81 3.52 53.53
C ALA A 881 39.83 2.47 53.09
N SER A 882 41.09 2.67 53.48
CA SER A 882 42.22 1.77 53.17
C SER A 882 43.03 1.46 54.44
N LYS A 883 43.72 0.31 54.44
CA LYS A 883 44.59 -0.13 55.55
C LYS A 883 45.95 -0.59 55.03
N SER A 884 47.03 -0.09 55.63
CA SER A 884 48.39 -0.64 55.51
C SER A 884 48.88 -1.18 56.86
N VAL A 885 49.90 -2.03 56.81
CA VAL A 885 50.68 -2.44 57.99
C VAL A 885 52.14 -2.47 57.58
N ASP A 886 52.92 -1.55 58.13
CA ASP A 886 54.31 -1.29 57.73
C ASP A 886 55.26 -1.59 58.90
N VAL A 887 56.49 -2.03 58.63
CA VAL A 887 57.45 -2.37 59.70
C VAL A 887 57.93 -1.10 60.40
N PHE A 888 57.87 -1.09 61.73
CA PHE A 888 58.38 0.04 62.50
C PHE A 888 59.91 -0.06 62.64
N ASP A 889 60.62 0.77 61.87
CA ASP A 889 62.08 0.85 61.88
C ASP A 889 62.57 2.30 62.11
N PRO A 890 62.53 2.78 63.37
CA PRO A 890 62.99 4.13 63.72
C PRO A 890 64.50 4.31 63.52
N THR A 891 65.23 3.23 63.26
CA THR A 891 66.68 3.20 63.06
C THR A 891 67.13 3.15 61.60
N SER A 892 66.21 2.90 60.65
CA SER A 892 66.55 2.57 59.25
C SER A 892 67.57 1.43 59.14
N ALA A 893 67.30 0.33 59.85
CA ALA A 893 68.10 -0.89 59.91
C ALA A 893 67.67 -1.99 58.91
N ASP A 894 66.75 -1.67 57.99
CA ASP A 894 66.11 -2.58 57.02
C ASP A 894 65.37 -3.75 57.72
N LEU A 895 64.57 -3.44 58.74
CA LEU A 895 63.81 -4.45 59.49
C LEU A 895 62.71 -5.13 58.65
N TYR A 896 62.55 -6.43 58.86
CA TYR A 896 61.47 -7.25 58.28
C TYR A 896 60.34 -7.52 59.28
N ALA A 897 59.13 -7.78 58.76
CA ALA A 897 57.98 -8.21 59.56
C ALA A 897 58.18 -9.63 60.12
N LEU A 898 58.75 -9.71 61.33
CA LEU A 898 59.09 -10.95 62.04
C LEU A 898 58.57 -10.89 63.49
N PRO A 899 58.26 -12.05 64.12
CA PRO A 899 57.93 -12.12 65.54
C PRO A 899 58.93 -11.37 66.44
N GLY A 900 58.41 -10.54 67.33
CA GLY A 900 59.17 -9.64 68.21
C GLY A 900 59.48 -8.25 67.62
N ASN A 901 59.33 -8.04 66.30
CA ASN A 901 59.42 -6.71 65.71
C ASN A 901 58.07 -5.98 65.79
N ASP A 902 58.14 -4.64 65.84
CA ASP A 902 56.97 -3.78 65.82
C ASP A 902 56.55 -3.45 64.37
N VAL A 903 55.26 -3.14 64.21
CA VAL A 903 54.63 -2.61 63.00
C VAL A 903 53.77 -1.40 63.35
N ILE A 904 53.60 -0.50 62.38
CA ILE A 904 52.58 0.55 62.41
C ILE A 904 51.40 0.08 61.55
N SER A 905 50.26 -0.14 62.19
CA SER A 905 48.97 -0.32 61.51
C SER A 905 48.42 1.07 61.17
N SER A 906 48.23 1.36 59.88
CA SER A 906 47.70 2.64 59.41
C SER A 906 46.36 2.42 58.72
N MET A 907 45.34 3.20 59.06
CA MET A 907 44.07 3.23 58.33
C MET A 907 43.71 4.64 57.94
N THR A 908 43.55 4.83 56.63
CA THR A 908 43.27 6.12 55.99
C THR A 908 41.86 6.10 55.45
N VAL A 909 41.02 7.00 55.95
CA VAL A 909 39.77 7.41 55.29
C VAL A 909 40.10 8.55 54.35
N THR A 910 39.56 8.52 53.14
CA THR A 910 39.67 9.57 52.13
C THR A 910 38.27 10.02 51.75
N ASN A 911 38.03 11.33 51.73
CA ASN A 911 36.82 11.87 51.12
C ASN A 911 37.10 12.11 49.64
N ILE A 912 36.53 11.25 48.79
CA ILE A 912 36.64 11.33 47.33
C ILE A 912 35.38 11.93 46.68
N GLY A 913 34.34 12.20 47.48
CA GLY A 913 33.18 12.97 47.05
C GLY A 913 33.44 14.47 47.04
N ASN A 914 32.53 15.21 46.41
CA ASN A 914 32.61 16.66 46.26
C ASN A 914 32.08 17.45 47.47
N SER A 915 31.37 16.79 48.40
CA SER A 915 30.82 17.42 49.62
C SER A 915 31.47 16.90 50.91
N ALA A 916 31.29 17.65 51.99
CA ALA A 916 31.84 17.31 53.29
C ALA A 916 31.06 16.18 53.96
N ALA A 917 31.74 15.29 54.68
CA ALA A 917 31.08 14.33 55.56
C ALA A 917 30.61 15.00 56.85
N ASP A 918 29.43 14.58 57.30
CA ASP A 918 28.73 15.14 58.46
C ASP A 918 29.59 15.25 59.73
N THR A 919 29.27 16.24 60.56
CA THR A 919 29.99 16.46 61.83
C THR A 919 29.92 15.22 62.73
N ASP A 920 31.08 14.76 63.18
CA ASP A 920 31.26 13.57 64.04
C ASP A 920 30.80 12.23 63.43
N SER A 921 30.44 12.20 62.14
CA SER A 921 29.95 10.98 61.44
C SER A 921 31.00 9.88 61.29
N ILE A 922 32.28 10.25 61.19
CA ILE A 922 33.38 9.33 60.91
C ILE A 922 33.71 8.51 62.16
N VAL A 923 33.40 7.20 62.14
CA VAL A 923 33.73 6.27 63.22
C VAL A 923 34.57 5.12 62.64
N ILE A 924 35.86 5.16 62.92
CA ILE A 924 36.81 4.12 62.53
C ILE A 924 36.97 3.13 63.69
N ILE A 925 36.82 1.83 63.43
CA ILE A 925 36.95 0.76 64.43
C ILE A 925 37.81 -0.35 63.83
N ASP A 926 39.09 -0.36 64.17
CA ASP A 926 40.02 -1.40 63.73
C ASP A 926 39.93 -2.65 64.59
N ALA A 927 40.15 -3.81 63.98
CA ALA A 927 40.55 -5.01 64.69
C ALA A 927 42.07 -5.08 64.80
N VAL A 928 42.59 -5.22 66.02
CA VAL A 928 43.99 -5.61 66.25
C VAL A 928 44.08 -7.12 65.91
N PRO A 929 44.92 -7.54 64.94
CA PRO A 929 45.02 -8.95 64.56
C PRO A 929 45.41 -9.84 65.75
N SER A 930 44.95 -11.10 65.74
CA SER A 930 45.23 -12.06 66.82
C SER A 930 46.73 -12.39 66.97
N GLU A 931 47.45 -12.19 65.87
CA GLU A 931 48.89 -12.31 65.62
C GLU A 931 49.69 -11.08 66.09
N MET A 932 49.02 -10.00 66.54
CA MET A 932 49.64 -8.75 66.98
C MET A 932 49.30 -8.39 68.43
N THR A 933 50.15 -7.60 69.07
CA THR A 933 49.95 -7.07 70.43
C THR A 933 49.99 -5.55 70.38
N PHE A 934 48.88 -4.88 70.72
CA PHE A 934 48.82 -3.41 70.74
C PHE A 934 49.87 -2.82 71.69
N TYR A 935 50.54 -1.73 71.29
CA TYR A 935 51.52 -1.03 72.13
C TYR A 935 50.96 0.29 72.66
N ASN A 936 50.62 0.29 73.95
CA ASN A 936 50.20 1.48 74.69
C ASN A 936 51.41 2.27 75.21
N GLY A 937 52.11 2.95 74.31
CA GLY A 937 53.31 3.75 74.61
C GLY A 937 53.55 4.81 73.54
N ASP A 938 54.79 5.30 73.43
CA ASP A 938 55.17 6.25 72.39
C ASP A 938 55.27 5.58 71.02
N MET A 939 54.92 6.31 69.95
CA MET A 939 54.84 5.72 68.61
C MET A 939 56.13 5.82 67.82
N ASP A 940 56.89 6.91 67.98
CA ASP A 940 58.11 7.18 67.19
C ASP A 940 59.42 6.98 67.98
N ASP A 941 59.34 6.63 69.27
CA ASP A 941 60.45 6.53 70.22
C ASP A 941 61.31 7.82 70.32
N GLY A 942 60.77 8.96 69.88
CA GLY A 942 61.51 10.17 69.56
C GLY A 942 61.49 11.28 70.63
N GLY A 943 60.59 11.24 71.62
CA GLY A 943 60.49 12.36 72.56
C GLY A 943 59.47 12.23 73.71
N PRO A 944 59.15 13.35 74.39
CA PRO A 944 58.20 13.36 75.51
C PRO A 944 56.72 13.35 75.07
N ALA A 945 56.40 12.67 73.96
CA ALA A 945 55.04 12.35 73.59
C ALA A 945 54.56 11.11 74.36
N THR A 946 53.26 11.00 74.61
CA THR A 946 52.70 9.97 75.51
C THR A 946 51.38 9.39 74.97
N GLN A 947 51.28 9.20 73.65
CA GLN A 947 50.02 8.88 72.97
C GLN A 947 50.19 7.62 72.11
N ALA A 948 49.36 6.60 72.38
CA ALA A 948 49.45 5.27 71.76
C ALA A 948 48.81 5.16 70.36
N VAL A 949 48.07 6.20 69.94
CA VAL A 949 47.60 6.36 68.56
C VAL A 949 48.05 7.72 68.04
N HIS A 950 48.34 7.77 66.75
CA HIS A 950 48.73 8.99 66.05
C HIS A 950 47.67 9.33 65.01
N PHE A 951 47.40 10.61 64.82
CA PHE A 951 46.43 11.10 63.83
C PHE A 951 47.11 12.08 62.90
N THR A 952 47.03 11.81 61.60
CA THR A 952 47.43 12.73 60.54
C THR A 952 46.27 12.99 59.59
N GLN A 953 46.29 14.13 58.93
CA GLN A 953 45.31 14.49 57.90
C GLN A 953 45.98 15.28 56.77
N THR A 954 45.49 15.11 55.54
CA THR A 954 45.98 15.81 54.35
C THR A 954 44.80 16.35 53.51
N GLY A 955 45.09 17.02 52.39
CA GLY A 955 44.10 17.66 51.49
C GLY A 955 43.26 18.80 52.08
N GLY A 956 43.27 18.99 53.41
CA GLY A 956 42.46 20.00 54.10
C GLY A 956 41.21 19.43 54.76
N ALA A 957 41.25 18.19 55.25
CA ALA A 957 40.11 17.50 55.87
C ALA A 957 39.44 18.26 57.04
N ASN A 958 40.14 19.22 57.67
CA ASN A 958 39.62 20.13 58.71
C ASN A 958 39.08 19.45 59.98
N LEU A 959 39.39 18.18 60.18
CA LEU A 959 39.03 17.43 61.37
C LEU A 959 39.88 17.85 62.57
N THR A 960 39.31 17.71 63.78
CA THR A 960 40.02 17.90 65.05
C THR A 960 40.09 16.58 65.80
N PHE A 961 41.12 16.40 66.64
CA PHE A 961 41.31 15.14 67.36
C PHE A 961 41.97 15.36 68.73
N THR A 962 41.33 14.82 69.76
CA THR A 962 41.75 14.85 71.16
C THR A 962 41.90 13.43 71.68
N TYR A 963 43.13 12.92 71.76
CA TYR A 963 43.46 11.55 72.18
C TYR A 963 42.70 11.06 73.43
N ALA A 964 42.42 11.94 74.40
CA ALA A 964 41.76 11.59 75.65
C ALA A 964 40.23 11.39 75.58
N SER A 965 39.57 11.76 74.47
CA SER A 965 38.13 11.58 74.25
C SER A 965 37.81 10.84 72.96
N ASP A 966 38.69 10.96 71.96
CA ASP A 966 38.41 10.61 70.57
C ASP A 966 39.12 9.31 70.15
N ALA A 967 40.10 8.84 70.94
CA ALA A 967 40.62 7.48 70.92
C ALA A 967 39.96 6.65 72.03
N ALA A 968 39.58 5.42 71.72
CA ALA A 968 39.00 4.47 72.67
C ALA A 968 39.39 3.03 72.31
N TYR A 969 39.27 2.10 73.25
CA TYR A 969 39.76 0.72 73.07
C TYR A 969 38.72 -0.31 73.51
N SER A 970 38.72 -1.49 72.91
CA SER A 970 37.86 -2.60 73.34
C SER A 970 38.68 -3.88 73.53
N ASN A 971 38.26 -4.70 74.50
CA ASN A 971 38.70 -6.07 74.70
C ASN A 971 37.59 -7.09 74.36
N SER A 972 36.57 -6.65 73.62
CA SER A 972 35.47 -7.47 73.14
C SER A 972 35.93 -8.57 72.17
N GLY A 973 35.27 -9.73 72.19
CA GLY A 973 35.46 -10.76 71.18
C GLY A 973 34.82 -10.44 69.81
N SER A 974 34.00 -9.39 69.74
CA SER A 974 33.29 -8.95 68.53
C SER A 974 33.38 -7.43 68.34
N ARG A 975 33.37 -6.98 67.07
CA ARG A 975 33.49 -5.57 66.68
C ARG A 975 32.46 -4.69 67.42
N PRO A 976 32.90 -3.64 68.15
CA PRO A 976 32.00 -2.63 68.69
C PRO A 976 31.17 -1.96 67.60
N ALA A 977 29.90 -1.67 67.89
CA ALA A 977 28.99 -1.01 66.92
C ALA A 977 29.28 0.50 66.77
N ASN A 978 29.87 1.12 67.80
CA ASN A 978 30.27 2.53 67.85
C ASN A 978 31.26 2.73 69.02
N MET A 979 31.73 3.98 69.21
CA MET A 979 32.68 4.36 70.27
C MET A 979 32.25 3.94 71.69
N ALA A 980 30.95 3.89 71.99
CA ALA A 980 30.47 3.51 73.34
C ALA A 980 30.67 2.02 73.67
N GLY A 981 30.98 1.18 72.68
CA GLY A 981 31.42 -0.21 72.89
C GLY A 981 32.93 -0.36 73.14
N CYS A 982 33.65 0.75 73.23
CA CYS A 982 35.11 0.80 73.39
C CYS A 982 35.46 1.38 74.76
N THR A 983 35.22 0.60 75.82
CA THR A 983 35.35 1.01 77.23
C THR A 983 36.58 0.44 77.94
N TYR A 984 37.46 -0.26 77.22
CA TYR A 984 38.68 -0.83 77.79
C TYR A 984 39.76 0.24 78.00
N THR A 985 40.53 0.11 79.09
CA THR A 985 41.67 0.96 79.41
C THR A 985 42.94 0.12 79.30
N PRO A 986 43.78 0.31 78.27
CA PRO A 986 44.98 -0.51 78.09
C PRO A 986 46.03 -0.30 79.19
N SER A 987 46.74 -1.37 79.51
CA SER A 987 47.93 -1.37 80.37
C SER A 987 49.08 -0.66 79.66
N PRO A 988 50.01 0.06 80.34
CA PRO A 988 51.16 0.67 79.68
C PRO A 988 52.12 -0.37 79.07
N GLY A 989 52.61 -0.09 77.86
CA GLY A 989 53.42 -1.02 77.06
C GLY A 989 52.55 -1.98 76.22
N TYR A 990 53.06 -3.17 75.92
CA TYR A 990 52.33 -4.16 75.11
C TYR A 990 51.14 -4.76 75.89
N ASP A 991 49.93 -4.60 75.36
CA ASP A 991 48.70 -5.15 75.93
C ASP A 991 47.98 -6.07 74.93
N SER A 992 47.96 -7.37 75.24
CA SER A 992 47.31 -8.39 74.41
C SER A 992 45.79 -8.49 74.58
N ASN A 993 45.19 -7.68 75.45
CA ASN A 993 43.76 -7.64 75.67
C ASN A 993 43.04 -6.63 74.75
N VAL A 994 43.77 -5.69 74.14
CA VAL A 994 43.20 -4.77 73.15
C VAL A 994 42.92 -5.55 71.87
N THR A 995 41.64 -5.79 71.59
CA THR A 995 41.15 -6.47 70.38
C THR A 995 40.65 -5.49 69.33
N TYR A 996 40.20 -4.30 69.74
CA TYR A 996 39.81 -3.22 68.82
C TYR A 996 40.35 -1.86 69.28
N VAL A 997 40.78 -1.06 68.30
CA VAL A 997 41.12 0.36 68.45
C VAL A 997 40.02 1.18 67.78
N CYS A 998 39.40 2.09 68.50
CA CYS A 998 38.25 2.86 68.09
C CYS A 998 38.59 4.36 68.05
N PHE A 999 38.08 5.05 67.04
CA PHE A 999 38.51 6.40 66.69
C PHE A 999 37.36 7.19 66.06
N ASN A 1000 37.10 8.40 66.56
CA ASN A 1000 36.08 9.30 66.04
C ASN A 1000 36.61 10.75 66.07
N PRO A 1001 37.15 11.26 64.94
CA PRO A 1001 37.62 12.62 64.86
C PRO A 1001 36.42 13.59 64.78
N LYS A 1002 36.64 14.83 65.23
CA LYS A 1002 35.60 15.80 65.54
C LYS A 1002 35.49 16.90 64.50
N GLY A 1003 34.25 17.25 64.14
CA GLY A 1003 33.94 18.15 63.02
C GLY A 1003 33.54 17.41 61.75
N ALA A 1004 33.25 18.19 60.70
CA ALA A 1004 32.94 17.68 59.36
C ALA A 1004 34.22 17.48 58.55
N MET A 1005 34.32 16.37 57.79
CA MET A 1005 35.48 16.11 56.93
C MET A 1005 35.27 16.76 55.57
N ALA A 1006 36.06 17.78 55.24
CA ALA A 1006 35.92 18.51 53.97
C ALA A 1006 36.15 17.62 52.73
N ALA A 1007 35.70 18.11 51.58
CA ALA A 1007 36.08 17.65 50.24
C ALA A 1007 37.09 18.63 49.59
N GLY A 1008 37.74 18.22 48.50
CA GLY A 1008 38.65 19.07 47.72
C GLY A 1008 39.64 18.29 46.84
N ASP A 1009 40.40 19.01 46.00
CA ASP A 1009 41.53 18.46 45.23
C ASP A 1009 42.86 19.00 45.81
N PRO A 1010 43.80 18.15 46.26
CA PRO A 1010 43.72 16.69 46.30
C PRO A 1010 42.86 16.17 47.45
N ASP A 1011 42.20 15.04 47.21
CA ASP A 1011 41.26 14.35 48.10
C ASP A 1011 41.67 14.41 49.59
N PRO A 1012 40.86 15.02 50.48
CA PRO A 1012 41.18 15.08 51.89
C PRO A 1012 41.29 13.71 52.52
N THR A 1013 42.33 13.50 53.34
CA THR A 1013 42.55 12.24 54.06
C THR A 1013 42.59 12.42 55.57
N ALA A 1014 42.17 11.39 56.29
CA ALA A 1014 42.20 11.28 57.73
C ALA A 1014 42.75 9.89 58.12
N THR A 1015 43.97 9.85 58.68
CA THR A 1015 44.70 8.61 58.94
C THR A 1015 44.90 8.39 60.45
N LEU A 1016 44.31 7.31 60.95
CA LEU A 1016 44.62 6.71 62.25
C LEU A 1016 45.85 5.80 62.09
N GLN A 1017 46.83 5.92 62.98
CA GLN A 1017 47.94 4.99 63.10
C GLN A 1017 48.05 4.45 64.53
N TYR A 1018 48.52 3.21 64.70
CA TYR A 1018 48.95 2.68 66.00
C TYR A 1018 50.09 1.65 65.86
N ARG A 1019 50.91 1.55 66.91
CA ARG A 1019 52.03 0.62 67.00
C ARG A 1019 51.57 -0.71 67.61
N ALA A 1020 52.06 -1.82 67.07
CA ALA A 1020 51.80 -3.16 67.60
C ALA A 1020 52.99 -4.11 67.33
N GLN A 1021 53.22 -5.09 68.22
CA GLN A 1021 54.25 -6.10 68.04
C GLN A 1021 53.71 -7.38 67.41
N ILE A 1022 54.43 -7.95 66.45
CA ILE A 1022 54.15 -9.30 65.90
C ILE A 1022 54.49 -10.35 66.97
N LYS A 1023 53.57 -11.28 67.26
CA LYS A 1023 53.72 -12.33 68.27
C LYS A 1023 54.60 -13.51 67.82
#